data_AF-A0A2G5D0F0-F1
#
_entry.id   AF-A0A2G5D0F0-F1
#
_cell.length_a   1.000
_cell.length_b   1.000
_cell.length_c   1.000
_cell.angle_alpha   90.00
_cell.angle_beta   90.00
_cell.angle_gamma   90.00
#
_symmetry.space_group_name_H-M   'P 1'
#
loop_
_entity.id
_entity.type
_entity.pdbx_description
1 polymer ?
#
loop_
_entity_poly.entity_id
_entity_poly.type
_entity_poly.pdbx_seq_one_letter_code
_entity_poly.pdbx_strand_id
1 'polypeptide(L)'
;MWKLKVAHDGGPYREWLYSTNNFIGRQTWEFDPDAGTPEERAEVEKTRQEYHNNRFHIKPCGDILLRLQMLKEKRDKFDLSIPPVKLGENESITNDAITTTLKRGVRFFSTLQTDDGHWAANIGGPLFFMPPLVFVLYITGMLDTILSPNHKKEILRYIYCHQNEDGGWGLHIESHSTMFCTTINYVCMRLLGEGLNGGEDDACAKGRKWIRDHGGILGLYDWSGCNPMPPEFWLLPSILPMHPAKMWCYCRLIYMPMSYLYGKRFVGPITNLILSLRKELHVEPFHQINWNKTRHVCAKEDLYYPHPFLQDMIWDSLYVFMEPLLTRWPLSRLREKALRLTMKHIHYEDENSRYITIGCCEKALCMLACWVENPNSDAFKKHLARIPDYLWVAEDGMSMQCFGSQTWDTCYAVQALIACNFPDEIGNTLKKGHDYIKQSQVLIQLYMLNLYKFSYGEEQDMLNLYKFTSKVTENPSGDFRSMHRHISKGSWTFSDKDQGWQVSDCTAEGLISCLLLSQMPEELVGKKMETERMYEAVNFIIYLQSKNGGLAVWEPATGHDWLESPSHCISVERRSTLETKPLRANIQQSPLGKPSTKKQDHCSLNFIKHPHIGKNHFASAHLNINITRNTCFPLLSFKQDTQRLSALQILENPYHNFPVWLSRIRHVSRYYT
;
A
#
# COMPACT_ATOMS: atom_id res chain seq x y z
N MET A 1 9.68 -21.04 -16.04
CA MET A 1 8.40 -20.52 -15.51
C MET A 1 8.67 -19.58 -14.34
N TRP A 2 7.78 -18.60 -14.12
CA TRP A 2 7.80 -17.76 -12.93
C TRP A 2 7.27 -18.53 -11.72
N LYS A 3 7.93 -18.40 -10.57
CA LYS A 3 7.57 -19.03 -9.30
C LYS A 3 7.39 -17.98 -8.21
N LEU A 4 6.31 -18.10 -7.44
CA LEU A 4 6.14 -17.29 -6.24
C LEU A 4 7.09 -17.79 -5.14
N LYS A 5 7.79 -16.86 -4.49
CA LYS A 5 8.62 -17.11 -3.31
C LYS A 5 8.03 -16.34 -2.14
N VAL A 6 7.82 -17.06 -1.04
CA VAL A 6 7.20 -16.54 0.19
C VAL A 6 8.17 -16.69 1.36
N ALA A 7 8.24 -15.67 2.21
CA ALA A 7 9.13 -15.64 3.38
C ALA A 7 10.59 -15.95 3.06
N HIS A 8 11.04 -15.52 1.88
CA HIS A 8 12.36 -15.80 1.34
C HIS A 8 13.25 -14.55 1.34
N ASP A 9 14.53 -14.72 1.60
CA ASP A 9 15.55 -13.66 1.67
C ASP A 9 16.50 -13.65 0.47
N GLY A 10 16.18 -14.37 -0.61
CA GLY A 10 16.96 -14.39 -1.83
C GLY A 10 16.73 -13.20 -2.77
N GLY A 11 17.42 -13.26 -3.92
CA GLY A 11 17.42 -12.23 -4.95
C GLY A 11 18.77 -11.51 -5.09
N PRO A 12 18.88 -10.59 -6.07
CA PRO A 12 20.06 -9.74 -6.21
C PRO A 12 20.17 -8.81 -4.99
N TYR A 13 21.40 -8.52 -4.54
CA TYR A 13 21.68 -7.69 -3.36
C TYR A 13 21.11 -8.22 -2.04
N ARG A 14 20.88 -9.54 -1.92
CA ARG A 14 20.31 -10.15 -0.71
C ARG A 14 21.07 -9.83 0.58
N GLU A 15 22.38 -9.59 0.51
CA GLU A 15 23.20 -9.23 1.67
C GLU A 15 22.83 -7.86 2.27
N TRP A 16 22.05 -7.07 1.54
CA TRP A 16 21.51 -5.77 1.98
C TRP A 16 20.08 -5.87 2.51
N LEU A 17 19.46 -7.06 2.48
CA LEU A 17 18.14 -7.29 3.05
C LEU A 17 18.22 -7.54 4.55
N TYR A 18 17.25 -7.02 5.28
CA TYR A 18 17.04 -7.30 6.69
C TYR A 18 15.57 -7.20 7.04
N SER A 19 15.17 -7.95 8.07
CA SER A 19 13.78 -8.12 8.47
C SER A 19 13.61 -8.09 9.99
N THR A 20 12.41 -7.75 10.43
CA THR A 20 11.97 -7.74 11.84
C THR A 20 11.09 -8.94 12.21
N ASN A 21 10.81 -9.83 11.27
CA ASN A 21 10.02 -11.05 11.47
C ASN A 21 10.47 -12.20 10.55
N ASN A 22 11.77 -12.27 10.20
CA ASN A 22 12.31 -13.30 9.31
C ASN A 22 11.58 -13.38 7.96
N PHE A 23 11.25 -12.21 7.40
CA PHE A 23 10.61 -12.03 6.09
C PHE A 23 9.20 -12.60 5.96
N ILE A 24 8.53 -12.97 7.06
CA ILE A 24 7.14 -13.44 7.03
C ILE A 24 6.24 -12.37 6.39
N GLY A 25 5.45 -12.78 5.39
CA GLY A 25 4.63 -11.91 4.55
C GLY A 25 5.32 -11.42 3.28
N ARG A 26 6.65 -11.53 3.16
CA ARG A 26 7.34 -11.12 1.94
C ARG A 26 6.95 -12.05 0.79
N GLN A 27 6.52 -11.47 -0.33
CA GLN A 27 6.11 -12.17 -1.54
C GLN A 27 6.89 -11.61 -2.74
N THR A 28 7.59 -12.49 -3.47
CA THR A 28 8.40 -12.10 -4.63
C THR A 28 8.30 -13.15 -5.74
N TRP A 29 8.53 -12.76 -6.98
CA TRP A 29 8.50 -13.66 -8.14
C TRP A 29 9.89 -13.89 -8.70
N GLU A 30 10.27 -15.16 -8.90
CA GLU A 30 11.55 -15.55 -9.49
C GLU A 30 11.33 -16.37 -10.76
N PHE A 31 12.09 -16.08 -11.82
CA PHE A 31 12.04 -16.86 -13.05
C PHE A 31 13.04 -18.02 -13.00
N ASP A 32 12.54 -19.23 -13.21
CA ASP A 32 13.32 -20.46 -13.29
C ASP A 32 13.17 -21.07 -14.69
N PRO A 33 14.24 -21.11 -15.53
CA PRO A 33 14.14 -21.61 -16.91
C PRO A 33 13.82 -23.11 -16.99
N ASP A 34 14.12 -23.87 -15.95
CA ASP A 34 13.95 -25.33 -15.87
C ASP A 34 12.64 -25.71 -15.16
N ALA A 35 11.97 -24.75 -14.52
CA ALA A 35 10.68 -24.96 -13.89
C ALA A 35 9.57 -25.39 -14.86
N GLY A 36 8.86 -26.44 -14.44
CA GLY A 36 7.57 -26.90 -14.95
C GLY A 36 7.65 -27.73 -16.23
N THR A 37 6.69 -28.64 -16.38
CA THR A 37 6.59 -29.55 -17.53
C THR A 37 6.20 -28.79 -18.81
N PRO A 38 6.36 -29.40 -20.01
CA PRO A 38 5.89 -28.79 -21.26
C PRO A 38 4.41 -28.41 -21.21
N GLU A 39 3.57 -29.24 -20.59
CA GLU A 39 2.13 -29.01 -20.44
C GLU A 39 1.85 -27.81 -19.53
N GLU A 40 2.57 -27.69 -18.42
CA GLU A 40 2.43 -26.57 -17.48
C GLU A 40 2.87 -25.24 -18.12
N ARG A 41 3.95 -25.27 -18.89
CA ARG A 41 4.39 -24.11 -19.67
C ARG A 41 3.36 -23.72 -20.73
N ALA A 42 2.76 -24.71 -21.39
CA ALA A 42 1.71 -24.49 -22.37
C ALA A 42 0.42 -23.92 -21.74
N GLU A 43 0.04 -24.38 -20.53
CA GLU A 43 -1.11 -23.87 -19.80
C GLU A 43 -0.94 -22.40 -19.38
N VAL A 44 0.26 -22.03 -18.91
CA VAL A 44 0.58 -20.62 -18.63
C VAL A 44 0.47 -19.76 -19.88
N GLU A 45 1.02 -20.20 -21.02
CA GLU A 45 0.95 -19.42 -22.25
C GLU A 45 -0.47 -19.35 -22.82
N LYS A 46 -1.26 -20.43 -22.70
CA LYS A 46 -2.68 -20.44 -23.04
C LYS A 46 -3.44 -19.39 -22.24
N THR A 47 -3.20 -19.31 -20.93
CA THR A 47 -3.85 -18.35 -20.04
C THR A 47 -3.53 -16.90 -20.45
N ARG A 48 -2.27 -16.62 -20.81
CA ARG A 48 -1.85 -15.30 -21.31
C ARG A 48 -2.53 -14.94 -22.63
N GLN A 49 -2.63 -15.89 -23.55
CA GLN A 49 -3.33 -15.67 -24.81
C GLN A 49 -4.83 -15.42 -24.59
N GLU A 50 -5.46 -16.19 -23.70
CA GLU A 50 -6.86 -16.00 -23.31
C GLU A 50 -7.09 -14.61 -22.72
N TYR A 51 -6.22 -14.16 -21.81
CA TYR A 51 -6.28 -12.80 -21.27
C TYR A 51 -6.11 -11.76 -22.39
N HIS A 52 -5.06 -11.89 -23.21
CA HIS A 52 -4.78 -10.95 -24.30
C HIS A 52 -5.97 -10.80 -25.25
N ASN A 53 -6.62 -11.90 -25.63
CA ASN A 53 -7.80 -11.87 -26.51
C ASN A 53 -9.01 -11.18 -25.86
N ASN A 54 -9.10 -11.16 -24.53
CA ASN A 54 -10.22 -10.58 -23.77
C ASN A 54 -9.90 -9.24 -23.09
N ARG A 55 -8.69 -8.70 -23.28
CA ARG A 55 -8.15 -7.52 -22.55
C ARG A 55 -8.97 -6.24 -22.68
N PHE A 56 -9.86 -6.13 -23.67
CA PHE A 56 -10.77 -5.00 -23.83
C PHE A 56 -12.11 -5.19 -23.10
N HIS A 57 -12.45 -6.43 -22.74
CA HIS A 57 -13.69 -6.78 -22.05
C HIS A 57 -13.48 -7.04 -20.55
N ILE A 58 -12.32 -7.59 -20.18
CA ILE A 58 -11.95 -7.88 -18.80
C ILE A 58 -10.59 -7.23 -18.53
N LYS A 59 -10.61 -6.17 -17.73
CA LYS A 59 -9.41 -5.38 -17.39
C LYS A 59 -8.58 -5.99 -16.25
N PRO A 60 -9.15 -6.35 -15.08
CA PRO A 60 -8.33 -6.90 -14.00
C PRO A 60 -7.87 -8.34 -14.31
N CYS A 61 -6.63 -8.66 -13.95
CA CYS A 61 -6.16 -10.04 -13.91
C CYS A 61 -6.82 -10.81 -12.76
N GLY A 62 -6.90 -12.13 -12.89
CA GLY A 62 -7.37 -13.08 -11.90
C GLY A 62 -6.26 -13.79 -11.12
N ASP A 63 -4.99 -13.39 -11.23
CA ASP A 63 -3.84 -14.07 -10.59
C ASP A 63 -3.78 -15.56 -10.95
N ILE A 64 -4.03 -15.89 -12.21
CA ILE A 64 -4.20 -17.28 -12.63
C ILE A 64 -2.87 -18.05 -12.48
N LEU A 65 -1.73 -17.41 -12.74
CA LEU A 65 -0.41 -18.02 -12.55
C LEU A 65 -0.13 -18.41 -11.09
N LEU A 66 -0.59 -17.60 -10.13
CA LEU A 66 -0.54 -17.95 -8.71
C LEU A 66 -1.44 -19.15 -8.41
N ARG A 67 -2.69 -19.10 -8.90
CA ARG A 67 -3.69 -20.15 -8.66
C ARG A 67 -3.22 -21.50 -9.20
N LEU A 68 -2.68 -21.54 -10.43
CA LEU A 68 -2.15 -22.77 -11.03
C LEU A 68 -1.07 -23.42 -10.16
N GLN A 69 -0.15 -22.61 -9.61
CA GLN A 69 0.88 -23.11 -8.70
C GLN A 69 0.29 -23.62 -7.38
N MET A 70 -0.55 -22.82 -6.72
CA MET A 70 -1.12 -23.19 -5.41
C MET A 70 -2.02 -24.43 -5.48
N LEU A 71 -2.86 -24.52 -6.52
CA LEU A 71 -3.75 -25.65 -6.76
C LEU A 71 -2.94 -26.93 -6.99
N LYS A 72 -1.85 -26.85 -7.75
CA LYS A 72 -0.97 -28.00 -8.01
C LYS A 72 -0.23 -28.45 -6.75
N GLU A 73 0.42 -27.52 -6.04
CA GLU A 73 1.24 -27.82 -4.85
C GLU A 73 0.43 -28.41 -3.70
N LYS A 74 -0.88 -28.16 -3.66
CA LYS A 74 -1.75 -28.56 -2.56
C LYS A 74 -2.93 -29.42 -3.00
N ARG A 75 -2.90 -29.97 -4.22
CA ARG A 75 -3.94 -30.86 -4.76
C ARG A 75 -4.24 -32.05 -3.84
N ASP A 76 -3.23 -32.56 -3.15
CA ASP A 76 -3.34 -33.72 -2.27
C ASP A 76 -3.81 -33.34 -0.85
N LYS A 77 -3.89 -32.03 -0.54
CA LYS A 77 -4.31 -31.50 0.77
C LYS A 77 -5.77 -31.06 0.79
N PHE A 78 -6.33 -30.65 -0.35
CA PHE A 78 -7.70 -30.15 -0.46
C PHE A 78 -8.45 -30.89 -1.56
N ASP A 79 -9.62 -31.44 -1.22
CA ASP A 79 -10.51 -32.06 -2.20
C ASP A 79 -11.35 -30.97 -2.92
N LEU A 80 -10.91 -30.65 -4.13
CA LEU A 80 -11.54 -29.68 -5.04
C LEU A 80 -12.50 -30.32 -6.04
N SER A 81 -12.86 -31.60 -5.86
CA SER A 81 -13.75 -32.32 -6.78
C SER A 81 -15.23 -31.95 -6.66
N ILE A 82 -15.60 -31.17 -5.64
CA ILE A 82 -16.98 -30.72 -5.43
C ILE A 82 -17.48 -29.95 -6.68
N PRO A 83 -18.51 -30.45 -7.38
CA PRO A 83 -19.00 -29.81 -8.58
C PRO A 83 -19.71 -28.48 -8.26
N PRO A 84 -19.68 -27.50 -9.17
CA PRO A 84 -20.46 -26.27 -9.02
C PRO A 84 -21.95 -26.59 -9.01
N VAL A 85 -22.65 -26.09 -7.99
CA VAL A 85 -24.12 -26.14 -7.96
C VAL A 85 -24.66 -25.03 -8.88
N LYS A 86 -25.42 -25.41 -9.91
CA LYS A 86 -26.12 -24.48 -10.79
C LYS A 86 -27.62 -24.61 -10.55
N LEU A 87 -28.24 -23.56 -10.05
CA LEU A 87 -29.69 -23.49 -9.89
C LEU A 87 -30.31 -22.84 -11.13
N GLY A 88 -31.43 -23.37 -11.61
CA GLY A 88 -32.22 -22.74 -12.67
C GLY A 88 -32.93 -21.47 -12.17
N GLU A 89 -33.39 -20.59 -13.09
CA GLU A 89 -34.06 -19.32 -12.74
C GLU A 89 -35.27 -19.49 -11.81
N ASN A 90 -35.92 -20.66 -11.85
CA ASN A 90 -37.12 -20.97 -11.05
C ASN A 90 -36.85 -21.96 -9.91
N GLU A 91 -35.59 -22.37 -9.67
CA GLU A 91 -35.25 -23.27 -8.58
C GLU A 91 -35.01 -22.51 -7.28
N SER A 92 -35.63 -22.96 -6.18
CA SER A 92 -35.44 -22.36 -4.86
C SER A 92 -34.04 -22.65 -4.33
N ILE A 93 -33.41 -21.63 -3.72
CA ILE A 93 -32.14 -21.79 -3.01
C ILE A 93 -32.34 -22.73 -1.80
N THR A 94 -31.63 -23.85 -1.78
CA THR A 94 -31.68 -24.83 -0.68
C THR A 94 -30.47 -24.71 0.24
N ASN A 95 -30.61 -25.16 1.49
CA ASN A 95 -29.50 -25.22 2.44
C ASN A 95 -28.35 -26.10 1.93
N ASP A 96 -28.66 -27.20 1.23
CA ASP A 96 -27.65 -28.09 0.66
C ASP A 96 -26.88 -27.42 -0.47
N ALA A 97 -27.57 -26.66 -1.33
CA ALA A 97 -26.94 -25.88 -2.40
C ALA A 97 -26.00 -24.82 -1.82
N ILE A 98 -26.43 -24.09 -0.78
CA ILE A 98 -25.61 -23.10 -0.08
C ILE A 98 -24.39 -23.78 0.57
N THR A 99 -24.62 -24.84 1.34
CA THR A 99 -23.57 -25.55 2.07
C THR A 99 -22.51 -26.11 1.13
N THR A 100 -22.94 -26.75 0.04
CA THR A 100 -22.04 -27.30 -0.99
C THR A 100 -21.24 -26.20 -1.68
N THR A 101 -21.89 -25.09 -2.03
CA THR A 101 -21.24 -23.95 -2.68
C THR A 101 -20.22 -23.29 -1.74
N LEU A 102 -20.59 -23.07 -0.48
CA LEU A 102 -19.72 -22.46 0.52
C LEU A 102 -18.53 -23.37 0.84
N LYS A 103 -18.76 -24.68 1.00
CA LYS A 103 -17.70 -25.67 1.20
C LYS A 103 -16.71 -25.68 0.04
N ARG A 104 -17.19 -25.63 -1.21
CA ARG A 104 -16.34 -25.52 -2.40
C ARG A 104 -15.51 -24.23 -2.38
N GLY A 105 -16.12 -23.10 -2.04
CA GLY A 105 -15.43 -21.81 -1.89
C GLY A 105 -14.35 -21.83 -0.81
N VAL A 106 -14.67 -22.36 0.38
CA VAL A 106 -13.75 -22.48 1.52
C VAL A 106 -12.54 -23.34 1.18
N ARG A 107 -12.73 -24.50 0.54
CA ARG A 107 -11.62 -25.38 0.14
C ARG A 107 -10.74 -24.73 -0.92
N PHE A 108 -11.35 -24.13 -1.94
CA PHE A 108 -10.60 -23.40 -2.98
C PHE A 108 -9.79 -22.26 -2.37
N PHE A 109 -10.42 -21.41 -1.55
CA PHE A 109 -9.76 -20.26 -0.95
C PHE A 109 -8.68 -20.64 0.06
N SER A 110 -8.89 -21.72 0.83
CA SER A 110 -7.86 -22.30 1.73
C SER A 110 -6.66 -22.84 0.96
N THR A 111 -6.86 -23.33 -0.27
CA THR A 111 -5.77 -23.80 -1.14
C THR A 111 -4.85 -22.65 -1.55
N LEU A 112 -5.35 -21.42 -1.63
CA LEU A 112 -4.58 -20.24 -2.02
C LEU A 112 -3.72 -19.66 -0.88
N GLN A 113 -3.93 -20.07 0.37
CA GLN A 113 -3.14 -19.59 1.52
C GLN A 113 -1.67 -20.00 1.41
N THR A 114 -0.74 -19.07 1.50
CA THR A 114 0.71 -19.33 1.46
C THR A 114 1.19 -20.16 2.65
N ASP A 115 2.41 -20.67 2.56
CA ASP A 115 2.95 -21.56 3.60
C ASP A 115 3.21 -20.86 4.94
N ASP A 116 3.56 -19.56 4.93
CA ASP A 116 3.71 -18.72 6.12
C ASP A 116 2.37 -18.16 6.65
N GLY A 117 1.24 -18.48 5.99
CA GLY A 117 -0.11 -18.30 6.50
C GLY A 117 -0.90 -17.11 5.96
N HIS A 118 -0.31 -16.28 5.10
CA HIS A 118 -1.02 -15.17 4.47
C HIS A 118 -1.70 -15.56 3.15
N TRP A 119 -2.44 -14.62 2.56
CA TRP A 119 -2.96 -14.75 1.18
C TRP A 119 -2.22 -13.78 0.28
N ALA A 120 -1.43 -14.32 -0.64
CA ALA A 120 -0.72 -13.53 -1.63
C ALA A 120 -1.68 -13.05 -2.72
N ALA A 121 -1.56 -11.80 -3.13
CA ALA A 121 -2.43 -11.17 -4.12
C ALA A 121 -1.73 -10.02 -4.84
N ASN A 122 -2.17 -9.76 -6.08
CA ASN A 122 -1.80 -8.56 -6.81
C ASN A 122 -2.48 -7.31 -6.23
N ILE A 123 -1.71 -6.25 -6.00
CA ILE A 123 -2.23 -4.90 -5.74
C ILE A 123 -1.68 -3.88 -6.76
N GLY A 124 -1.91 -4.19 -8.03
CA GLY A 124 -1.63 -3.35 -9.18
C GLY A 124 -2.83 -2.51 -9.62
N GLY A 125 -2.83 -2.11 -10.89
CA GLY A 125 -3.91 -1.33 -11.50
C GLY A 125 -3.46 0.05 -12.01
N PRO A 126 -2.80 0.89 -11.19
CA PRO A 126 -2.27 2.16 -11.66
C PRO A 126 -1.17 1.98 -12.71
N LEU A 127 -1.31 2.67 -13.85
CA LEU A 127 -0.38 2.55 -14.99
C LEU A 127 0.81 3.50 -14.89
N PHE A 128 0.98 4.18 -13.76
CA PHE A 128 2.11 5.07 -13.47
C PHE A 128 3.06 4.51 -12.41
N PHE A 129 2.89 3.26 -11.96
CA PHE A 129 3.76 2.64 -10.95
C PHE A 129 5.07 2.13 -11.54
N MET A 130 5.01 1.31 -12.60
CA MET A 130 6.19 0.72 -13.22
C MET A 130 7.13 1.72 -13.92
N PRO A 131 6.63 2.73 -14.68
CA PRO A 131 7.52 3.62 -15.43
C PRO A 131 8.57 4.36 -14.58
N PRO A 132 8.23 5.00 -13.43
CA PRO A 132 9.24 5.63 -12.56
C PRO A 132 10.36 4.67 -12.11
N LEU A 133 10.04 3.41 -11.80
CA LEU A 133 11.06 2.42 -11.44
C LEU A 133 12.03 2.16 -12.59
N VAL A 134 11.51 1.94 -13.80
CA VAL A 134 12.32 1.73 -15.01
C VAL A 134 13.19 2.96 -15.30
N PHE A 135 12.66 4.16 -15.11
CA PHE A 135 13.41 5.41 -15.33
C PHE A 135 14.60 5.51 -14.38
N VAL A 136 14.38 5.25 -13.09
CA VAL A 136 15.44 5.29 -12.09
C VAL A 136 16.49 4.22 -12.34
N LEU A 137 16.07 2.99 -12.69
CA LEU A 137 17.01 1.92 -13.03
C LEU A 137 17.84 2.25 -14.29
N TYR A 138 17.25 2.90 -15.28
CA TYR A 138 17.98 3.38 -16.45
C TYR A 138 18.98 4.49 -16.08
N ILE A 139 18.56 5.50 -15.32
CA ILE A 139 19.40 6.63 -14.88
C ILE A 139 20.60 6.15 -14.08
N THR A 140 20.39 5.16 -13.20
CA THR A 140 21.41 4.63 -12.28
C THR A 140 22.30 3.56 -12.93
N GLY A 141 22.01 3.15 -14.17
CA GLY A 141 22.74 2.07 -14.85
C GLY A 141 22.45 0.67 -14.31
N MET A 142 21.37 0.51 -13.53
CA MET A 142 21.02 -0.74 -12.86
C MET A 142 19.96 -1.57 -13.61
N LEU A 143 19.47 -1.09 -14.75
CA LEU A 143 18.36 -1.70 -15.49
C LEU A 143 18.61 -3.18 -15.83
N ASP A 144 19.74 -3.52 -16.45
CA ASP A 144 20.06 -4.89 -16.85
C ASP A 144 20.48 -5.79 -15.69
N THR A 145 20.94 -5.20 -14.59
CA THR A 145 21.32 -5.93 -13.37
C THR A 145 20.08 -6.39 -12.60
N ILE A 146 19.05 -5.54 -12.54
CA ILE A 146 17.83 -5.82 -11.77
C ILE A 146 16.76 -6.48 -12.64
N LEU A 147 16.55 -6.02 -13.88
CA LEU A 147 15.53 -6.54 -14.78
C LEU A 147 16.15 -7.44 -15.84
N SER A 148 16.12 -8.75 -15.58
CA SER A 148 16.53 -9.76 -16.56
C SER A 148 15.68 -9.70 -17.84
N PRO A 149 16.09 -10.31 -18.96
CA PRO A 149 15.30 -10.34 -20.20
C PRO A 149 13.85 -10.84 -19.99
N ASN A 150 13.65 -11.79 -19.07
CA ASN A 150 12.31 -12.27 -18.73
C ASN A 150 11.48 -11.22 -17.98
N HIS A 151 12.08 -10.43 -17.07
CA HIS A 151 11.38 -9.31 -16.42
C HIS A 151 10.92 -8.31 -17.48
N LYS A 152 11.83 -7.88 -18.37
CA LYS A 152 11.50 -6.92 -19.42
C LYS A 152 10.38 -7.42 -20.33
N LYS A 153 10.41 -8.70 -20.72
CA LYS A 153 9.34 -9.33 -21.51
C LYS A 153 7.98 -9.25 -20.82
N GLU A 154 7.89 -9.59 -19.53
CA GLU A 154 6.62 -9.55 -18.81
C GLU A 154 6.16 -8.11 -18.52
N ILE A 155 7.07 -7.18 -18.27
CA ILE A 155 6.73 -5.75 -18.10
C ILE A 155 6.15 -5.19 -19.39
N LEU A 156 6.78 -5.48 -20.53
CA LEU A 156 6.27 -5.08 -21.85
C LEU A 156 4.91 -5.71 -22.13
N ARG A 157 4.72 -7.02 -21.82
CA ARG A 157 3.41 -7.68 -21.92
C ARG A 157 2.33 -6.94 -21.12
N TYR A 158 2.61 -6.53 -19.88
CA TYR A 158 1.68 -5.74 -19.08
C TYR A 158 1.32 -4.42 -19.76
N ILE A 159 2.32 -3.71 -20.30
CA ILE A 159 2.07 -2.46 -21.03
C ILE A 159 1.19 -2.70 -22.27
N TYR A 160 1.42 -3.77 -23.04
CA TYR A 160 0.63 -4.09 -24.24
C TYR A 160 -0.81 -4.51 -23.91
N CYS A 161 -0.97 -5.34 -22.88
CA CYS A 161 -2.27 -5.77 -22.38
C CYS A 161 -3.18 -4.60 -22.00
N HIS A 162 -2.59 -3.53 -21.48
CA HIS A 162 -3.32 -2.38 -20.94
C HIS A 162 -3.27 -1.13 -21.83
N GLN A 163 -2.79 -1.25 -23.07
CA GLN A 163 -2.96 -0.19 -24.07
C GLN A 163 -4.42 -0.14 -24.51
N ASN A 164 -5.02 1.05 -24.49
CA ASN A 164 -6.38 1.27 -24.96
C ASN A 164 -6.48 1.17 -26.50
N GLU A 165 -7.68 0.95 -27.02
CA GLU A 165 -7.92 0.83 -28.47
C GLU A 165 -7.52 2.09 -29.26
N ASP A 166 -7.53 3.26 -28.61
CA ASP A 166 -7.08 4.53 -29.19
C ASP A 166 -5.54 4.66 -29.27
N GLY A 167 -4.81 3.71 -28.68
CA GLY A 167 -3.35 3.69 -28.64
C GLY A 167 -2.73 4.32 -27.40
N GLY A 168 -3.52 4.91 -26.50
CA GLY A 168 -3.03 5.52 -25.27
C GLY A 168 -3.10 4.61 -24.04
N TRP A 169 -2.72 5.16 -22.88
CA TRP A 169 -2.83 4.52 -21.57
C TRP A 169 -3.45 5.51 -20.57
N GLY A 170 -4.34 5.02 -19.73
CA GLY A 170 -4.99 5.82 -18.69
C GLY A 170 -4.26 5.81 -17.35
N LEU A 171 -4.79 6.53 -16.35
CA LEU A 171 -4.27 6.54 -14.97
C LEU A 171 -4.24 5.15 -14.30
N HIS A 172 -5.21 4.29 -14.64
CA HIS A 172 -5.33 2.90 -14.24
C HIS A 172 -5.89 2.03 -15.37
N ILE A 173 -5.83 0.70 -15.23
CA ILE A 173 -6.23 -0.29 -16.25
C ILE A 173 -7.67 -0.14 -16.80
N GLU A 174 -8.57 0.55 -16.07
CA GLU A 174 -9.97 0.78 -16.50
C GLU A 174 -10.24 2.20 -17.01
N SER A 175 -9.22 3.07 -17.01
CA SER A 175 -9.40 4.47 -17.37
C SER A 175 -9.14 4.75 -18.85
N HIS A 176 -9.77 5.81 -19.34
CA HIS A 176 -9.47 6.38 -20.65
C HIS A 176 -8.04 6.90 -20.71
N SER A 177 -7.50 6.98 -21.93
CA SER A 177 -6.13 7.40 -22.18
C SER A 177 -5.88 8.84 -21.72
N THR A 178 -4.74 9.07 -21.06
CA THR A 178 -4.32 10.40 -20.61
C THR A 178 -2.90 10.71 -21.09
N MET A 179 -2.54 12.00 -21.15
CA MET A 179 -1.21 12.42 -21.61
C MET A 179 -0.12 11.96 -20.65
N PHE A 180 -0.39 12.04 -19.34
CA PHE A 180 0.54 11.59 -18.32
C PHE A 180 0.91 10.12 -18.50
N CYS A 181 -0.09 9.22 -18.47
CA CYS A 181 0.15 7.79 -18.50
C CYS A 181 0.56 7.27 -19.88
N THR A 182 0.04 7.83 -20.97
CA THR A 182 0.47 7.45 -22.33
C THR A 182 1.96 7.75 -22.53
N THR A 183 2.41 8.90 -22.05
CA THR A 183 3.79 9.33 -22.22
C THR A 183 4.77 8.48 -21.43
N ILE A 184 4.51 8.29 -20.14
CA ILE A 184 5.45 7.55 -19.29
C ILE A 184 5.51 6.07 -19.69
N ASN A 185 4.41 5.46 -20.15
CA ASN A 185 4.41 4.09 -20.67
C ASN A 185 5.11 4.00 -22.03
N TYR A 186 4.93 4.98 -22.91
CA TYR A 186 5.72 5.08 -24.15
C TYR A 186 7.23 5.14 -23.85
N VAL A 187 7.65 6.04 -22.96
CA VAL A 187 9.06 6.17 -22.56
C VAL A 187 9.54 4.86 -21.91
N CYS A 188 8.72 4.23 -21.06
CA CYS A 188 9.04 2.95 -20.43
C CYS A 188 9.37 1.88 -21.47
N MET A 189 8.51 1.68 -22.48
CA MET A 189 8.77 0.72 -23.57
C MET A 189 10.09 1.01 -24.29
N ARG A 190 10.34 2.29 -24.61
CA ARG A 190 11.56 2.72 -25.31
C ARG A 190 12.82 2.44 -24.48
N LEU A 191 12.78 2.66 -23.17
CA LEU A 191 13.89 2.34 -22.25
C LEU A 191 14.09 0.83 -22.05
N LEU A 192 13.03 0.03 -22.16
CA LEU A 192 13.10 -1.43 -22.10
C LEU A 192 13.62 -2.07 -23.40
N GLY A 193 13.76 -1.29 -24.47
CA GLY A 193 14.41 -1.69 -25.71
C GLY A 193 13.52 -1.66 -26.95
N GLU A 194 12.24 -1.32 -26.82
CA GLU A 194 11.34 -1.25 -27.97
C GLU A 194 11.72 -0.12 -28.93
N GLY A 195 11.56 -0.37 -30.23
CA GLY A 195 11.82 0.58 -31.31
C GLY A 195 10.76 1.68 -31.46
N LEU A 196 10.97 2.61 -32.41
CA LEU A 196 10.00 3.68 -32.73
C LEU A 196 8.63 3.16 -33.16
N ASN A 197 8.65 2.04 -33.87
CA ASN A 197 7.47 1.29 -34.32
C ASN A 197 7.57 -0.13 -33.73
N GLY A 198 8.13 -0.26 -32.53
CA GLY A 198 8.22 -1.51 -31.80
C GLY A 198 6.97 -1.77 -30.97
N GLY A 199 7.02 -2.88 -30.25
CA GLY A 199 5.93 -3.40 -29.43
C GLY A 199 4.93 -4.25 -30.22
N GLU A 200 4.16 -5.03 -29.47
CA GLU A 200 3.05 -5.81 -30.01
C GLU A 200 2.01 -4.87 -30.64
N ASP A 201 1.46 -5.26 -31.79
CA ASP A 201 0.49 -4.47 -32.55
C ASP A 201 0.90 -2.99 -32.79
N ASP A 202 2.19 -2.72 -33.03
CA ASP A 202 2.76 -1.37 -33.20
C ASP A 202 2.49 -0.43 -32.01
N ALA A 203 2.48 -0.97 -30.77
CA ALA A 203 2.13 -0.24 -29.56
C ALA A 203 2.87 1.10 -29.41
N CYS A 204 4.19 1.14 -29.71
CA CYS A 204 4.95 2.40 -29.66
C CYS A 204 4.47 3.41 -30.71
N ALA A 205 4.19 2.97 -31.95
CA ALA A 205 3.75 3.89 -32.99
C ALA A 205 2.38 4.49 -32.65
N LYS A 206 1.45 3.67 -32.14
CA LYS A 206 0.13 4.09 -31.69
C LYS A 206 0.22 5.07 -30.51
N GLY A 207 1.01 4.74 -29.49
CA GLY A 207 1.24 5.61 -28.33
C GLY A 207 1.82 6.96 -28.72
N ARG A 208 2.85 6.98 -29.56
CA ARG A 208 3.45 8.23 -30.07
C ARG A 208 2.47 9.04 -30.88
N LYS A 209 1.67 8.39 -31.75
CA LYS A 209 0.64 9.06 -32.54
C LYS A 209 -0.39 9.71 -31.61
N TRP A 210 -0.89 8.97 -30.62
CA TRP A 210 -1.82 9.49 -29.62
C TRP A 210 -1.24 10.72 -28.91
N ILE A 211 0.01 10.64 -28.42
CA ILE A 211 0.69 11.77 -27.76
C ILE A 211 0.70 13.01 -28.66
N ARG A 212 1.12 12.86 -29.93
CA ARG A 212 1.25 14.00 -30.84
C ARG A 212 -0.09 14.60 -31.26
N ASP A 213 -1.10 13.76 -31.46
CA ASP A 213 -2.45 14.21 -31.82
C ASP A 213 -3.12 15.01 -30.69
N HIS A 214 -2.71 14.77 -29.44
CA HIS A 214 -3.22 15.48 -28.25
C HIS A 214 -2.30 16.63 -27.79
N GLY A 215 -1.48 17.18 -28.70
CA GLY A 215 -0.63 18.35 -28.44
C GLY A 215 0.82 18.04 -28.07
N GLY A 216 1.18 16.76 -28.04
CA GLY A 216 2.46 16.29 -27.55
C GLY A 216 2.57 16.43 -26.04
N ILE A 217 3.67 15.90 -25.49
CA ILE A 217 4.07 16.26 -24.14
C ILE A 217 5.10 17.35 -24.13
N LEU A 218 5.15 17.95 -22.97
CA LEU A 218 6.23 18.77 -22.57
C LEU A 218 7.07 17.88 -21.58
N GLY A 219 8.04 17.08 -22.10
CA GLY A 219 9.30 16.65 -21.39
C GLY A 219 9.75 15.17 -21.36
N LEU A 220 11.00 14.74 -21.11
CA LEU A 220 12.40 15.22 -21.34
C LEU A 220 12.77 16.66 -20.97
N TYR A 221 12.03 17.13 -19.99
CA TYR A 221 11.72 18.49 -19.60
C TYR A 221 12.88 19.29 -19.01
N ASP A 222 12.78 20.62 -19.10
CA ASP A 222 13.62 21.53 -18.31
C ASP A 222 12.92 21.89 -16.99
N TRP A 223 13.67 21.97 -15.89
CA TRP A 223 13.14 22.32 -14.57
C TRP A 223 12.39 23.66 -14.55
N SER A 224 12.70 24.60 -15.44
CA SER A 224 11.99 25.88 -15.56
C SER A 224 10.53 25.75 -16.00
N GLY A 225 10.16 24.63 -16.61
CA GLY A 225 8.80 24.29 -16.99
C GLY A 225 7.96 23.66 -15.89
N CYS A 226 8.53 23.38 -14.71
CA CYS A 226 7.80 22.85 -13.57
C CYS A 226 7.41 23.97 -12.60
N ASN A 227 6.27 23.81 -11.92
CA ASN A 227 6.00 24.59 -10.72
C ASN A 227 7.06 24.31 -9.64
N PRO A 228 7.44 25.32 -8.84
CA PRO A 228 8.55 25.18 -7.92
C PRO A 228 8.22 24.26 -6.74
N MET A 229 9.13 23.32 -6.43
CA MET A 229 9.04 22.42 -5.28
C MET A 229 10.21 22.68 -4.29
N PRO A 230 10.23 23.83 -3.61
CA PRO A 230 11.39 24.25 -2.84
C PRO A 230 11.62 23.35 -1.60
N PRO A 231 12.82 22.79 -1.40
CA PRO A 231 13.12 22.02 -0.19
C PRO A 231 13.06 22.88 1.09
N GLU A 232 13.13 24.21 0.98
CA GLU A 232 12.99 25.12 2.12
C GLU A 232 11.65 24.97 2.87
N PHE A 233 10.65 24.39 2.21
CA PHE A 233 9.39 23.98 2.82
C PHE A 233 9.56 23.10 4.07
N TRP A 234 10.62 22.29 4.11
CA TRP A 234 10.96 21.42 5.25
C TRP A 234 11.56 22.17 6.45
N LEU A 235 11.98 23.43 6.27
CA LEU A 235 12.53 24.28 7.34
C LEU A 235 11.46 25.10 8.08
N LEU A 236 10.21 25.04 7.63
CA LEU A 236 9.12 25.80 8.23
C LEU A 236 8.96 25.42 9.72
N PRO A 237 8.64 26.37 10.61
CA PRO A 237 8.29 26.06 12.00
C PRO A 237 6.98 25.27 12.10
N SER A 238 6.91 24.30 13.02
CA SER A 238 5.72 23.44 13.23
C SER A 238 4.44 24.19 13.62
N ILE A 239 4.56 25.41 14.14
CA ILE A 239 3.42 26.28 14.43
C ILE A 239 2.67 26.71 13.16
N LEU A 240 3.35 26.80 12.00
CA LEU A 240 2.73 27.22 10.76
C LEU A 240 1.73 26.17 10.25
N PRO A 241 0.57 26.58 9.70
CA PRO A 241 -0.44 25.64 9.25
C PRO A 241 0.00 24.84 8.00
N MET A 242 0.88 25.41 7.17
CA MET A 242 1.46 24.74 6.00
C MET A 242 2.62 23.80 6.32
N HIS A 243 2.94 23.58 7.60
CA HIS A 243 4.09 22.74 7.95
C HIS A 243 3.93 21.32 7.37
N PRO A 244 4.99 20.73 6.76
CA PRO A 244 4.89 19.42 6.10
C PRO A 244 4.28 18.33 6.99
N ALA A 245 4.62 18.29 8.29
CA ALA A 245 4.06 17.31 9.24
C ALA A 245 2.53 17.31 9.38
N LYS A 246 1.83 18.37 8.93
CA LYS A 246 0.36 18.47 8.96
C LYS A 246 -0.28 17.98 7.65
N MET A 247 0.52 17.77 6.61
CA MET A 247 0.08 17.19 5.34
C MET A 247 -0.15 15.70 5.49
N TRP A 248 -1.02 15.15 4.64
CA TRP A 248 -1.21 13.71 4.54
C TRP A 248 0.12 13.01 4.22
N CYS A 249 0.40 11.90 4.92
CA CYS A 249 1.67 11.18 4.84
C CYS A 249 2.11 10.85 3.41
N TYR A 250 1.23 10.26 2.58
CA TYR A 250 1.54 9.94 1.19
C TYR A 250 1.99 11.17 0.39
N CYS A 251 1.23 12.26 0.50
CA CYS A 251 1.58 13.52 -0.16
C CYS A 251 2.95 14.01 0.33
N ARG A 252 3.12 14.15 1.65
CA ARG A 252 4.37 14.58 2.28
C ARG A 252 5.57 13.76 1.79
N LEU A 253 5.45 12.43 1.80
CA LEU A 253 6.52 11.50 1.50
C LEU A 253 6.88 11.43 0.01
N ILE A 254 5.92 11.66 -0.89
CA ILE A 254 6.21 11.79 -2.33
C ILE A 254 6.91 13.14 -2.61
N TYR A 255 6.40 14.24 -2.06
CA TYR A 255 6.98 15.57 -2.29
C TYR A 255 8.37 15.72 -1.67
N MET A 256 8.73 14.90 -0.68
CA MET A 256 10.03 14.94 -0.02
C MET A 256 11.21 14.68 -0.98
N PRO A 257 11.35 13.49 -1.61
CA PRO A 257 12.41 13.26 -2.58
C PRO A 257 12.24 14.13 -3.84
N MET A 258 11.01 14.48 -4.26
CA MET A 258 10.82 15.41 -5.38
C MET A 258 11.44 16.79 -5.09
N SER A 259 11.21 17.34 -3.89
CA SER A 259 11.78 18.63 -3.49
C SER A 259 13.31 18.58 -3.34
N TYR A 260 13.86 17.44 -2.90
CA TYR A 260 15.31 17.22 -2.85
C TYR A 260 15.91 17.26 -4.27
N LEU A 261 15.35 16.48 -5.19
CA LEU A 261 15.81 16.40 -6.58
C LEU A 261 15.63 17.74 -7.32
N TYR A 262 14.51 18.43 -7.08
CA TYR A 262 14.26 19.78 -7.58
C TYR A 262 15.30 20.76 -7.05
N GLY A 263 15.52 20.81 -5.73
CA GLY A 263 16.49 21.71 -5.11
C GLY A 263 17.94 21.46 -5.54
N LYS A 264 18.28 20.20 -5.89
CA LYS A 264 19.55 19.82 -6.51
C LYS A 264 19.62 20.13 -8.01
N ARG A 265 18.48 20.41 -8.66
CA ARG A 265 18.35 20.52 -10.12
C ARG A 265 18.93 19.29 -10.82
N PHE A 266 18.68 18.11 -10.26
CA PHE A 266 19.27 16.88 -10.78
C PHE A 266 18.80 16.63 -12.22
N VAL A 267 19.74 16.25 -13.09
CA VAL A 267 19.48 15.83 -14.47
C VAL A 267 20.25 14.54 -14.70
N GLY A 268 19.55 13.49 -15.11
CA GLY A 268 20.16 12.20 -15.44
C GLY A 268 21.01 12.25 -16.72
N PRO A 269 21.69 11.16 -17.07
CA PRO A 269 22.52 11.09 -18.28
C PRO A 269 21.74 11.38 -19.58
N ILE A 270 22.27 12.27 -20.43
CA ILE A 270 21.68 12.58 -21.75
C ILE A 270 22.24 11.59 -22.78
N THR A 271 21.58 10.44 -22.92
CA THR A 271 21.96 9.40 -23.90
C THR A 271 21.38 9.67 -25.29
N ASN A 272 21.82 8.91 -26.30
CA ASN A 272 21.23 8.97 -27.65
C ASN A 272 19.73 8.65 -27.65
N LEU A 273 19.28 7.74 -26.78
CA LEU A 273 17.88 7.42 -26.63
C LEU A 273 17.09 8.60 -26.04
N ILE A 274 17.62 9.26 -25.00
CA ILE A 274 17.04 10.49 -24.43
C ILE A 274 16.94 11.60 -25.49
N LEU A 275 17.96 11.78 -26.33
CA LEU A 275 17.92 12.74 -27.45
C LEU A 275 16.89 12.35 -28.53
N SER A 276 16.71 11.06 -28.79
CA SER A 276 15.70 10.55 -29.72
C SER A 276 14.29 10.82 -29.19
N LEU A 277 14.04 10.47 -27.93
CA LEU A 277 12.76 10.70 -27.27
C LEU A 277 12.35 12.19 -27.29
N ARG A 278 13.33 13.13 -27.19
CA ARG A 278 13.08 14.58 -27.29
C ARG A 278 12.55 15.00 -28.66
N LYS A 279 12.82 14.23 -29.71
CA LYS A 279 12.28 14.47 -31.05
C LYS A 279 10.95 13.74 -31.28
N GLU A 280 10.76 12.62 -30.58
CA GLU A 280 9.58 11.76 -30.73
C GLU A 280 8.34 12.37 -30.05
N LEU A 281 8.53 12.99 -28.88
CA LEU A 281 7.47 13.34 -27.94
C LEU A 281 6.94 14.78 -28.07
N HIS A 282 7.72 15.67 -28.66
CA HIS A 282 7.38 17.08 -28.80
C HIS A 282 6.88 17.41 -30.21
N VAL A 283 5.86 18.27 -30.30
CA VAL A 283 5.37 18.80 -31.59
C VAL A 283 6.33 19.87 -32.13
N GLU A 284 6.91 20.67 -31.25
CA GLU A 284 7.91 21.70 -31.57
C GLU A 284 9.35 21.21 -31.29
N PRO A 285 10.37 21.74 -31.98
CA PRO A 285 11.76 21.41 -31.67
C PRO A 285 12.13 21.73 -30.23
N PHE A 286 12.71 20.77 -29.51
CA PHE A 286 13.02 20.87 -28.06
C PHE A 286 13.70 22.17 -27.62
N HIS A 287 14.63 22.70 -28.42
CA HIS A 287 15.39 23.92 -28.11
C HIS A 287 14.62 25.23 -28.31
N GLN A 288 13.45 25.18 -28.95
CA GLN A 288 12.59 26.34 -29.20
C GLN A 288 11.46 26.46 -28.17
N ILE A 289 11.26 25.43 -27.35
CA ILE A 289 10.21 25.40 -26.33
C ILE A 289 10.49 26.45 -25.26
N ASN A 290 9.51 27.33 -25.03
CA ASN A 290 9.57 28.29 -23.92
C ASN A 290 9.02 27.65 -22.64
N TRP A 291 9.88 26.97 -21.91
CA TRP A 291 9.53 26.25 -20.68
C TRP A 291 8.85 27.12 -19.62
N ASN A 292 9.19 28.41 -19.51
CA ASN A 292 8.51 29.29 -18.54
C ASN A 292 7.00 29.39 -18.76
N LYS A 293 6.53 29.23 -20.01
CA LYS A 293 5.11 29.26 -20.37
C LYS A 293 4.40 27.92 -20.18
N THR A 294 5.15 26.84 -19.95
CA THR A 294 4.59 25.49 -19.86
C THR A 294 4.19 25.08 -18.45
N ARG A 295 4.59 25.84 -17.40
CA ARG A 295 4.34 25.53 -15.98
C ARG A 295 2.88 25.25 -15.62
N HIS A 296 1.96 25.95 -16.27
CA HIS A 296 0.53 25.86 -16.01
C HIS A 296 -0.22 25.10 -17.10
N VAL A 297 0.50 24.50 -18.05
CA VAL A 297 -0.11 23.73 -19.15
C VAL A 297 -0.32 22.29 -18.70
N CYS A 298 -1.56 21.86 -18.71
CA CYS A 298 -1.97 20.48 -18.46
C CYS A 298 -2.91 20.04 -19.59
N ALA A 299 -2.77 18.80 -20.05
CA ALA A 299 -3.70 18.24 -21.02
C ALA A 299 -5.11 18.18 -20.42
N LYS A 300 -6.13 18.36 -21.26
CA LYS A 300 -7.52 18.41 -20.80
C LYS A 300 -7.94 17.08 -20.17
N GLU A 301 -7.45 15.99 -20.74
CA GLU A 301 -7.69 14.61 -20.31
C GLU A 301 -7.10 14.32 -18.92
N ASP A 302 -6.03 15.03 -18.52
CA ASP A 302 -5.40 14.89 -17.21
C ASP A 302 -5.95 15.86 -16.16
N LEU A 303 -6.69 16.90 -16.56
CA LEU A 303 -7.15 17.96 -15.67
C LEU A 303 -8.41 17.56 -14.89
N TYR A 304 -8.24 16.86 -13.77
CA TYR A 304 -9.35 16.51 -12.89
C TYR A 304 -9.72 17.66 -11.93
N TYR A 305 -8.73 18.39 -11.40
CA TYR A 305 -8.93 19.61 -10.61
C TYR A 305 -8.27 20.83 -11.27
N PRO A 306 -9.04 21.83 -11.74
CA PRO A 306 -8.46 23.06 -12.25
C PRO A 306 -7.85 23.87 -11.11
N HIS A 307 -6.67 24.46 -11.35
CA HIS A 307 -6.04 25.34 -10.38
C HIS A 307 -6.86 26.63 -10.19
N PRO A 308 -7.12 27.04 -8.95
CA PRO A 308 -7.62 28.39 -8.67
C PRO A 308 -6.57 29.43 -9.06
N PHE A 309 -7.00 30.60 -9.55
CA PHE A 309 -6.10 31.71 -9.89
C PHE A 309 -5.11 32.08 -8.77
N LEU A 310 -5.57 32.04 -7.50
CA LEU A 310 -4.71 32.33 -6.35
C LEU A 310 -3.55 31.33 -6.22
N GLN A 311 -3.77 30.06 -6.58
CA GLN A 311 -2.74 29.04 -6.58
C GLN A 311 -1.66 29.36 -7.62
N ASP A 312 -2.05 29.70 -8.85
CA ASP A 312 -1.10 30.07 -9.90
C ASP A 312 -0.29 31.32 -9.53
N MET A 313 -0.93 32.33 -8.93
CA MET A 313 -0.23 33.51 -8.40
C MET A 313 0.84 33.16 -7.35
N ILE A 314 0.54 32.21 -6.46
CA ILE A 314 1.50 31.75 -5.44
C ILE A 314 2.69 31.07 -6.12
N TRP A 315 2.45 30.19 -7.09
CA TRP A 315 3.51 29.48 -7.81
C TRP A 315 4.40 30.42 -8.62
N ASP A 316 3.78 31.36 -9.35
CA ASP A 316 4.53 32.37 -10.11
C ASP A 316 5.35 33.27 -9.18
N SER A 317 4.80 33.65 -8.02
CA SER A 317 5.54 34.44 -7.03
C SER A 317 6.74 33.68 -6.46
N LEU A 318 6.55 32.39 -6.13
CA LEU A 318 7.64 31.52 -5.67
C LEU A 318 8.71 31.36 -6.75
N TYR A 319 8.31 31.19 -8.01
CA TYR A 319 9.26 31.01 -9.10
C TYR A 319 10.01 32.31 -9.44
N VAL A 320 9.31 33.43 -9.59
CA VAL A 320 9.90 34.69 -10.06
C VAL A 320 10.75 35.35 -8.98
N PHE A 321 10.32 35.30 -7.72
CA PHE A 321 11.00 36.00 -6.62
C PHE A 321 11.82 35.06 -5.75
N MET A 322 11.23 33.98 -5.23
CA MET A 322 11.90 33.15 -4.23
C MET A 322 13.02 32.29 -4.83
N GLU A 323 12.79 31.65 -5.97
CA GLU A 323 13.79 30.76 -6.57
C GLU A 323 15.12 31.46 -6.90
N PRO A 324 15.16 32.62 -7.60
CA PRO A 324 16.41 33.32 -7.86
C PRO A 324 17.12 33.75 -6.58
N LEU A 325 16.38 34.17 -5.56
CA LEU A 325 16.94 34.55 -4.26
C LEU A 325 17.59 33.35 -3.57
N LEU A 326 16.89 32.21 -3.49
CA LEU A 326 17.35 30.99 -2.82
C LEU A 326 18.53 30.30 -3.52
N THR A 327 18.77 30.61 -4.79
CA THR A 327 19.98 30.13 -5.52
C THR A 327 21.22 31.00 -5.33
N ARG A 328 21.09 32.19 -4.74
CA ARG A 328 22.19 33.16 -4.63
C ARG A 328 22.65 33.32 -3.18
N TRP A 329 23.95 33.58 -3.01
CA TRP A 329 24.51 33.86 -1.69
C TRP A 329 23.92 35.17 -1.14
N PRO A 330 23.55 35.26 0.15
CA PRO A 330 23.73 34.26 1.21
C PRO A 330 22.57 33.26 1.38
N LEU A 331 21.45 33.45 0.70
CA LEU A 331 20.24 32.63 0.88
C LEU A 331 20.39 31.20 0.37
N SER A 332 21.34 30.92 -0.52
CA SER A 332 21.73 29.56 -0.91
C SER A 332 22.14 28.67 0.27
N ARG A 333 22.60 29.24 1.39
CA ARG A 333 22.84 28.49 2.63
C ARG A 333 21.57 27.90 3.24
N LEU A 334 20.41 28.55 3.04
CA LEU A 334 19.12 28.00 3.45
C LEU A 334 18.79 26.77 2.61
N ARG A 335 19.03 26.83 1.29
CA ARG A 335 18.86 25.68 0.39
C ARG A 335 19.74 24.50 0.78
N GLU A 336 21.01 24.74 1.07
CA GLU A 336 21.92 23.69 1.55
C GLU A 336 21.46 23.07 2.89
N LYS A 337 20.93 23.88 3.80
CA LYS A 337 20.36 23.40 5.07
C LYS A 337 19.09 22.58 4.82
N ALA A 338 18.21 23.06 3.94
CA ALA A 338 16.97 22.41 3.56
C ALA A 338 17.22 21.04 2.92
N LEU A 339 18.16 20.97 1.97
CA LEU A 339 18.54 19.72 1.31
C LEU A 339 19.08 18.69 2.31
N ARG A 340 19.95 19.10 3.25
CA ARG A 340 20.46 18.22 4.31
C ARG A 340 19.34 17.69 5.22
N LEU A 341 18.40 18.56 5.61
CA LEU A 341 17.25 18.14 6.42
C LEU A 341 16.35 17.18 5.64
N THR A 342 16.05 17.48 4.39
CA THR A 342 15.21 16.64 3.51
C THR A 342 15.82 15.25 3.37
N MET A 343 17.13 15.16 3.11
CA MET A 343 17.83 13.87 2.99
C MET A 343 17.87 13.10 4.30
N LYS A 344 17.98 13.80 5.44
CA LYS A 344 17.84 13.18 6.76
C LYS A 344 16.46 12.53 6.95
N HIS A 345 15.38 13.17 6.48
CA HIS A 345 14.05 12.58 6.53
C HIS A 345 13.92 11.36 5.60
N ILE A 346 14.49 11.42 4.39
CA ILE A 346 14.50 10.28 3.46
C ILE A 346 15.19 9.06 4.10
N HIS A 347 16.44 9.22 4.57
CA HIS A 347 17.17 8.13 5.24
C HIS A 347 16.44 7.57 6.46
N TYR A 348 15.79 8.44 7.22
CA TYR A 348 15.01 8.00 8.37
C TYR A 348 13.83 7.12 7.95
N GLU A 349 13.10 7.49 6.91
CA GLU A 349 11.99 6.66 6.43
C GLU A 349 12.44 5.38 5.75
N ASP A 350 13.54 5.44 5.02
CA ASP A 350 14.16 4.25 4.43
C ASP A 350 14.52 3.24 5.50
N GLU A 351 15.22 3.65 6.57
CA GLU A 351 15.59 2.74 7.66
C GLU A 351 14.36 2.20 8.42
N ASN A 352 13.35 3.03 8.70
CA ASN A 352 12.14 2.59 9.43
C ASN A 352 11.27 1.65 8.60
N SER A 353 11.28 1.76 7.27
CA SER A 353 10.52 0.89 6.37
C SER A 353 11.37 -0.22 5.76
N ARG A 354 12.61 -0.41 6.23
CA ARG A 354 13.55 -1.42 5.70
C ARG A 354 13.70 -1.28 4.18
N TYR A 355 13.71 -0.03 3.72
CA TYR A 355 13.84 0.42 2.34
C TYR A 355 12.67 0.03 1.43
N ILE A 356 11.55 -0.40 2.02
CA ILE A 356 10.27 -0.63 1.32
C ILE A 356 9.58 0.70 1.05
N THR A 357 9.62 1.69 1.96
CA THR A 357 8.88 2.98 1.88
C THR A 357 7.35 2.84 2.01
N ILE A 358 6.57 3.93 1.97
CA ILE A 358 5.10 3.89 2.08
C ILE A 358 4.42 3.51 0.76
N GLY A 359 5.11 3.55 -0.38
CA GLY A 359 4.49 3.41 -1.69
C GLY A 359 5.48 3.36 -2.85
N CYS A 360 5.07 2.78 -3.98
CA CYS A 360 5.92 2.57 -5.16
C CYS A 360 6.52 3.85 -5.77
N CYS A 361 5.76 4.95 -5.80
CA CYS A 361 6.26 6.22 -6.32
C CYS A 361 7.34 6.80 -5.40
N GLU A 362 7.11 6.77 -4.09
CA GLU A 362 8.11 7.16 -3.10
C GLU A 362 9.35 6.25 -3.20
N LYS A 363 9.15 4.93 -3.28
CA LYS A 363 10.22 3.93 -3.41
C LYS A 363 11.20 4.27 -4.54
N ALA A 364 10.69 4.62 -5.71
CA ALA A 364 11.53 4.99 -6.86
C ALA A 364 12.27 6.31 -6.62
N LEU A 365 11.59 7.32 -6.07
CA LEU A 365 12.14 8.65 -5.86
C LEU A 365 13.17 8.71 -4.72
N CYS A 366 12.91 8.06 -3.58
CA CYS A 366 13.87 7.94 -2.47
C CYS A 366 15.11 7.15 -2.92
N MET A 367 14.93 6.07 -3.67
CA MET A 367 16.05 5.32 -4.26
C MET A 367 16.91 6.20 -5.17
N LEU A 368 16.29 7.03 -6.01
CA LEU A 368 17.03 7.99 -6.83
C LEU A 368 17.72 9.07 -5.97
N ALA A 369 17.06 9.60 -4.94
CA ALA A 369 17.66 10.59 -4.04
C ALA A 369 18.91 10.04 -3.32
N CYS A 370 18.84 8.80 -2.80
CA CYS A 370 19.97 8.09 -2.21
C CYS A 370 21.12 7.88 -3.19
N TRP A 371 20.82 7.55 -4.46
CA TRP A 371 21.83 7.47 -5.50
C TRP A 371 22.46 8.82 -5.85
N VAL A 372 21.64 9.89 -5.94
CA VAL A 372 22.11 11.26 -6.20
C VAL A 372 22.97 11.79 -5.06
N GLU A 373 22.68 11.42 -3.81
CA GLU A 373 23.54 11.73 -2.68
C GLU A 373 24.87 10.98 -2.77
N ASN A 374 24.83 9.66 -2.96
CA ASN A 374 26.01 8.82 -3.12
C ASN A 374 25.65 7.49 -3.85
N PRO A 375 26.10 7.31 -5.11
CA PRO A 375 25.84 6.10 -5.89
C PRO A 375 26.34 4.79 -5.29
N ASN A 376 27.35 4.85 -4.41
CA ASN A 376 27.97 3.68 -3.79
C ASN A 376 27.45 3.42 -2.36
N SER A 377 26.45 4.19 -1.92
CA SER A 377 25.90 4.09 -0.57
C SER A 377 25.23 2.75 -0.32
N ASP A 378 25.28 2.30 0.94
CA ASP A 378 24.56 1.12 1.38
C ASP A 378 23.05 1.34 1.31
N ALA A 379 22.58 2.58 1.53
CA ALA A 379 21.20 2.97 1.35
C ALA A 379 20.68 2.66 -0.06
N PHE A 380 21.45 2.99 -1.10
CA PHE A 380 21.08 2.66 -2.48
C PHE A 380 21.01 1.15 -2.72
N LYS A 381 22.00 0.37 -2.22
CA LYS A 381 22.02 -1.10 -2.36
C LYS A 381 20.85 -1.76 -1.63
N LYS A 382 20.49 -1.29 -0.44
CA LYS A 382 19.31 -1.74 0.33
C LYS A 382 18.01 -1.46 -0.43
N HIS A 383 17.89 -0.30 -1.10
CA HIS A 383 16.75 -0.04 -1.98
C HIS A 383 16.69 -0.99 -3.18
N LEU A 384 17.82 -1.28 -3.84
CA LEU A 384 17.86 -2.22 -4.96
C LEU A 384 17.38 -3.62 -4.54
N ALA A 385 17.81 -4.06 -3.36
CA ALA A 385 17.44 -5.37 -2.82
C ALA A 385 15.93 -5.54 -2.57
N ARG A 386 15.21 -4.43 -2.32
CA ARG A 386 13.75 -4.39 -2.08
C ARG A 386 12.91 -4.18 -3.34
N ILE A 387 13.50 -4.09 -4.54
CA ILE A 387 12.73 -3.98 -5.79
C ILE A 387 11.85 -5.21 -6.05
N PRO A 388 12.32 -6.47 -5.85
CA PRO A 388 11.49 -7.65 -6.10
C PRO A 388 10.19 -7.67 -5.30
N ASP A 389 10.16 -7.06 -4.11
CA ASP A 389 8.98 -6.92 -3.24
C ASP A 389 7.83 -6.16 -3.95
N TYR A 390 8.15 -5.39 -4.98
CA TYR A 390 7.22 -4.58 -5.76
C TYR A 390 6.77 -5.20 -7.08
N LEU A 391 7.38 -6.32 -7.51
CA LEU A 391 7.11 -6.90 -8.82
C LEU A 391 6.15 -8.07 -8.69
N TRP A 392 5.05 -8.02 -9.44
CA TRP A 392 4.03 -9.06 -9.42
C TRP A 392 3.79 -9.61 -10.82
N VAL A 393 3.70 -10.94 -10.96
CA VAL A 393 3.47 -11.61 -12.25
C VAL A 393 2.09 -12.26 -12.27
N ALA A 394 1.28 -11.91 -13.26
CA ALA A 394 0.01 -12.53 -13.56
C ALA A 394 -0.11 -12.84 -15.07
N GLU A 395 -1.28 -13.27 -15.51
CA GLU A 395 -1.52 -13.62 -16.92
C GLU A 395 -1.49 -12.41 -17.88
N ASP A 396 -1.62 -11.21 -17.34
CA ASP A 396 -1.51 -9.94 -18.08
C ASP A 396 -0.07 -9.42 -18.15
N GLY A 397 0.89 -10.02 -17.45
CA GLY A 397 2.31 -9.66 -17.46
C GLY A 397 2.86 -9.36 -16.07
N MET A 398 3.92 -8.55 -16.01
CA MET A 398 4.55 -8.11 -14.77
C MET A 398 4.18 -6.67 -14.46
N SER A 399 3.42 -6.46 -13.40
CA SER A 399 3.06 -5.16 -12.87
C SER A 399 4.02 -4.73 -11.75
N MET A 400 4.03 -3.43 -11.43
CA MET A 400 4.56 -2.94 -10.16
C MET A 400 3.37 -2.74 -9.22
N GLN A 401 3.39 -3.38 -8.05
CA GLN A 401 2.40 -3.18 -6.99
C GLN A 401 2.79 -2.02 -6.08
N CYS A 402 1.91 -1.57 -5.19
CA CYS A 402 2.25 -0.47 -4.27
C CYS A 402 3.20 -0.90 -3.15
N PHE A 403 3.00 -2.07 -2.53
CA PHE A 403 3.86 -2.71 -1.50
C PHE A 403 3.27 -4.06 -1.01
N GLY A 404 2.05 -4.42 -1.44
CA GLY A 404 1.33 -5.65 -1.07
C GLY A 404 0.10 -5.37 -0.20
N SER A 405 -0.73 -6.40 0.05
CA SER A 405 -1.97 -6.35 0.86
C SER A 405 -2.08 -7.50 1.88
N GLN A 406 -0.96 -8.13 2.21
CA GLN A 406 -0.90 -9.43 2.89
C GLN A 406 -1.63 -9.45 4.23
N THR A 407 -1.44 -8.43 5.08
CA THR A 407 -2.10 -8.34 6.39
C THR A 407 -3.58 -8.02 6.23
N TRP A 408 -3.93 -7.09 5.34
CA TRP A 408 -5.31 -6.75 5.03
C TRP A 408 -6.11 -7.98 4.57
N ASP A 409 -5.61 -8.67 3.55
CA ASP A 409 -6.24 -9.85 2.95
C ASP A 409 -6.34 -10.98 3.97
N THR A 410 -5.31 -11.20 4.78
CA THR A 410 -5.31 -12.27 5.78
C THR A 410 -6.33 -12.03 6.90
N CYS A 411 -6.48 -10.78 7.36
CA CYS A 411 -7.47 -10.45 8.38
C CYS A 411 -8.89 -10.72 7.88
N TYR A 412 -9.22 -10.29 6.66
CA TYR A 412 -10.53 -10.56 6.09
C TYR A 412 -10.73 -12.03 5.72
N ALA A 413 -9.70 -12.70 5.20
CA ALA A 413 -9.74 -14.13 4.92
C ALA A 413 -10.09 -14.93 6.17
N VAL A 414 -9.42 -14.66 7.30
CA VAL A 414 -9.69 -15.31 8.59
C VAL A 414 -11.12 -15.04 9.06
N GLN A 415 -11.56 -13.78 9.04
CA GLN A 415 -12.92 -13.43 9.44
C GLN A 415 -13.98 -14.11 8.57
N ALA A 416 -13.78 -14.12 7.25
CA ALA A 416 -14.68 -14.79 6.31
C ALA A 416 -14.75 -16.30 6.54
N LEU A 417 -13.60 -16.95 6.77
CA LEU A 417 -13.54 -18.38 7.08
C LEU A 417 -14.25 -18.71 8.40
N ILE A 418 -14.07 -17.89 9.44
CA ILE A 418 -14.80 -18.05 10.71
C ILE A 418 -16.31 -17.92 10.49
N ALA A 419 -16.74 -16.93 9.70
CA ALA A 419 -18.15 -16.71 9.38
C ALA A 419 -18.78 -17.88 8.60
N CYS A 420 -17.98 -18.66 7.86
CA CYS A 420 -18.47 -19.87 7.17
C CYS A 420 -18.84 -21.02 8.12
N ASN A 421 -18.34 -21.01 9.37
CA ASN A 421 -18.66 -21.98 10.41
C ASN A 421 -18.45 -23.46 10.02
N PHE A 422 -17.34 -23.78 9.33
CA PHE A 422 -16.92 -25.14 8.99
C PHE A 422 -15.63 -25.56 9.70
N PRO A 423 -15.62 -25.72 11.04
CA PRO A 423 -14.40 -25.92 11.83
C PRO A 423 -13.54 -27.10 11.34
N ASP A 424 -14.17 -28.21 10.92
CA ASP A 424 -13.49 -29.41 10.42
C ASP A 424 -12.74 -29.17 9.10
N GLU A 425 -13.14 -28.18 8.31
CA GLU A 425 -12.53 -27.86 7.01
C GLU A 425 -11.47 -26.75 7.12
N ILE A 426 -11.58 -25.87 8.12
CA ILE A 426 -10.81 -24.62 8.18
C ILE A 426 -9.76 -24.57 9.29
N GLY A 427 -9.73 -25.53 10.21
CA GLY A 427 -8.86 -25.48 11.40
C GLY A 427 -7.40 -25.16 11.10
N ASN A 428 -6.75 -25.94 10.24
CA ASN A 428 -5.35 -25.71 9.88
C ASN A 428 -5.14 -24.37 9.16
N THR A 429 -6.06 -23.98 8.28
CA THR A 429 -6.05 -22.70 7.56
C THR A 429 -6.12 -21.52 8.55
N LEU A 430 -7.05 -21.57 9.51
CA LEU A 430 -7.21 -20.57 10.56
C LEU A 430 -5.98 -20.50 11.47
N LYS A 431 -5.42 -21.64 11.85
CA LYS A 431 -4.20 -21.70 12.66
C LYS A 431 -3.03 -20.99 11.99
N LYS A 432 -2.78 -21.27 10.71
CA LYS A 432 -1.75 -20.57 9.94
C LYS A 432 -2.02 -19.08 9.81
N GLY A 433 -3.26 -18.68 9.51
CA GLY A 433 -3.66 -17.28 9.43
C GLY A 433 -3.49 -16.55 10.76
N HIS A 434 -3.83 -17.20 11.87
CA HIS A 434 -3.61 -16.68 13.21
C HIS A 434 -2.13 -16.49 13.53
N ASP A 435 -1.29 -17.48 13.19
CA ASP A 435 0.16 -17.40 13.37
C ASP A 435 0.77 -16.28 12.52
N TYR A 436 0.29 -16.06 11.29
CA TYR A 436 0.68 -14.93 10.46
C TYR A 436 0.28 -13.59 11.11
N ILE A 437 -1.00 -13.40 11.47
CA ILE A 437 -1.50 -12.14 12.06
C ILE A 437 -0.70 -11.80 13.32
N LYS A 438 -0.41 -12.78 14.19
CA LYS A 438 0.45 -12.56 15.36
C LYS A 438 1.86 -12.13 14.96
N GLN A 439 2.45 -12.69 13.92
CA GLN A 439 3.82 -12.36 13.52
C GLN A 439 3.91 -11.03 12.77
N SER A 440 2.81 -10.56 12.18
CA SER A 440 2.73 -9.29 11.45
C SER A 440 2.51 -8.07 12.34
N GLN A 441 2.13 -8.23 13.62
CA GLN A 441 1.94 -7.09 14.51
C GLN A 441 3.26 -6.34 14.76
N VAL A 442 3.22 -5.01 14.66
CA VAL A 442 4.34 -4.12 14.93
C VAL A 442 4.53 -4.01 16.44
N LEU A 443 5.49 -4.75 16.99
CA LEU A 443 5.80 -4.73 18.44
C LEU A 443 7.08 -3.93 18.77
N ILE A 444 7.92 -3.70 17.75
CA ILE A 444 9.23 -3.05 17.74
C ILE A 444 10.31 -3.76 18.55
N GLN A 445 11.27 -4.26 17.78
CA GLN A 445 12.58 -4.69 18.21
C GLN A 445 13.61 -3.80 17.51
N LEU A 446 14.45 -3.10 18.27
CA LEU A 446 15.69 -2.52 17.79
C LEU A 446 16.83 -3.15 18.59
N TYR A 447 17.75 -3.79 17.90
CA TYR A 447 19.14 -3.87 18.35
C TYR A 447 20.04 -3.59 17.16
N MET A 448 20.49 -2.33 17.07
CA MET A 448 21.78 -2.04 16.45
C MET A 448 22.85 -2.37 17.50
N LEU A 449 23.32 -3.61 17.51
CA LEU A 449 24.62 -3.96 18.09
C LEU A 449 25.57 -4.31 16.96
N ASN A 450 25.98 -3.28 16.22
CA ASN A 450 27.20 -3.30 15.44
C ASN A 450 27.86 -1.94 15.60
N LEU A 451 28.52 -1.72 16.75
CA LEU A 451 29.59 -0.74 16.95
C LEU A 451 30.17 -0.98 18.36
N TYR A 452 31.00 -2.01 18.52
CA TYR A 452 32.17 -2.07 19.42
C TYR A 452 32.83 -3.46 19.25
N LYS A 453 33.34 -3.74 18.04
CA LYS A 453 34.41 -4.72 17.87
C LYS A 453 35.73 -3.96 17.87
N PHE A 454 36.25 -3.67 19.06
CA PHE A 454 37.68 -3.60 19.29
C PHE A 454 37.98 -3.88 20.78
N SER A 455 38.77 -4.94 20.97
CA SER A 455 39.56 -5.30 22.14
C SER A 455 38.95 -6.20 23.22
N TYR A 456 39.64 -7.33 23.38
CA TYR A 456 39.60 -8.36 24.43
C TYR A 456 38.56 -9.49 24.29
N GLY A 457 39.11 -10.72 24.28
CA GLY A 457 38.44 -11.97 23.95
C GLY A 457 37.90 -12.75 25.15
N GLU A 458 37.40 -13.95 24.81
CA GLU A 458 36.74 -14.95 25.66
C GLU A 458 35.39 -14.44 26.23
N GLU A 459 34.22 -15.07 26.03
CA GLU A 459 33.85 -16.48 26.21
C GLU A 459 32.71 -16.89 25.25
N GLN A 460 32.75 -18.17 24.86
CA GLN A 460 31.84 -18.84 23.92
C GLN A 460 30.50 -19.28 24.55
N ASP A 461 30.20 -18.93 25.81
CA ASP A 461 29.04 -19.46 26.55
C ASP A 461 27.87 -18.48 26.79
N MET A 462 27.96 -17.22 26.34
CA MET A 462 26.84 -16.26 26.42
C MET A 462 25.90 -16.26 25.19
N LEU A 463 26.20 -17.06 24.16
CA LEU A 463 25.47 -17.03 22.88
C LEU A 463 24.20 -17.90 22.83
N ASN A 464 23.97 -18.79 23.80
CA ASN A 464 22.85 -19.75 23.74
C ASN A 464 21.70 -19.48 24.74
N LEU A 465 21.81 -18.49 25.63
CA LEU A 465 20.80 -18.21 26.67
C LEU A 465 20.04 -16.88 26.51
N TYR A 466 20.40 -16.02 25.54
CA TYR A 466 19.61 -14.81 25.22
C TYR A 466 18.49 -15.07 24.19
N LYS A 467 17.99 -16.32 24.15
CA LYS A 467 17.00 -16.79 23.18
C LYS A 467 15.54 -16.63 23.60
N PHE A 468 15.22 -16.12 24.78
CA PHE A 468 13.82 -15.86 25.16
C PHE A 468 13.75 -14.69 26.15
N THR A 469 12.88 -13.71 25.88
CA THR A 469 12.63 -12.45 26.63
C THR A 469 13.41 -11.19 26.20
N SER A 470 13.43 -10.86 24.91
CA SER A 470 13.46 -9.43 24.54
C SER A 470 12.04 -8.87 24.75
N LYS A 471 11.84 -8.01 25.74
CA LYS A 471 10.63 -7.18 25.84
C LYS A 471 10.60 -6.28 24.59
N VAL A 472 9.63 -6.55 23.72
CA VAL A 472 9.45 -5.88 22.42
C VAL A 472 8.53 -4.68 22.68
N THR A 473 9.08 -3.46 22.79
CA THR A 473 8.37 -2.35 23.49
C THR A 473 8.42 -0.94 22.89
N GLU A 474 9.07 -0.67 21.76
CA GLU A 474 9.35 0.73 21.39
C GLU A 474 8.53 1.28 20.21
N ASN A 475 8.61 2.58 19.96
CA ASN A 475 8.05 3.27 18.78
C ASN A 475 9.14 3.37 17.69
N PRO A 476 8.88 3.92 16.48
CA PRO A 476 9.95 4.10 15.49
C PRO A 476 11.20 4.74 16.12
N SER A 477 12.38 4.35 15.65
CA SER A 477 13.64 4.65 16.34
C SER A 477 13.84 6.15 16.60
N GLY A 478 14.46 6.50 17.75
CA GLY A 478 14.83 7.88 18.08
C GLY A 478 13.65 8.84 18.28
N ASP A 479 13.87 10.15 18.03
CA ASP A 479 12.82 11.17 18.09
C ASP A 479 11.96 11.16 16.81
N PHE A 480 11.14 10.12 16.68
CA PHE A 480 10.28 9.90 15.52
C PHE A 480 9.28 11.04 15.26
N ARG A 481 8.91 11.80 16.29
CA ARG A 481 8.01 12.96 16.14
C ARG A 481 8.67 14.10 15.38
N SER A 482 9.95 14.36 15.65
CA SER A 482 10.75 15.32 14.86
C SER A 482 10.89 14.91 13.40
N MET A 483 10.74 13.61 13.12
CA MET A 483 10.78 13.04 11.78
C MET A 483 9.40 12.88 11.14
N HIS A 484 8.36 13.45 11.76
CA HIS A 484 6.96 13.44 11.29
C HIS A 484 6.29 12.07 11.29
N ARG A 485 6.81 11.10 12.05
CA ARG A 485 6.16 9.81 12.29
C ARG A 485 5.29 9.84 13.54
N HIS A 486 4.39 8.86 13.61
CA HIS A 486 3.49 8.62 14.73
C HIS A 486 3.81 7.30 15.41
N ILE A 487 3.17 7.05 16.55
CA ILE A 487 3.33 5.76 17.25
C ILE A 487 2.84 4.63 16.33
N SER A 488 3.57 3.52 16.30
CA SER A 488 3.22 2.33 15.51
C SER A 488 3.17 1.05 16.35
N LYS A 489 3.63 1.12 17.60
CA LYS A 489 3.58 -0.01 18.51
C LYS A 489 2.14 -0.52 18.69
N GLY A 490 1.97 -1.84 18.60
CA GLY A 490 0.69 -2.52 18.72
C GLY A 490 -0.13 -2.54 17.43
N SER A 491 0.26 -1.79 16.41
CA SER A 491 -0.48 -1.70 15.15
C SER A 491 -0.20 -2.88 14.20
N TRP A 492 -1.05 -2.99 13.19
CA TRP A 492 -0.77 -3.74 11.97
C TRP A 492 -0.58 -2.78 10.80
N THR A 493 0.24 -3.21 9.85
CA THR A 493 0.45 -2.55 8.55
C THR A 493 -0.57 -3.08 7.55
N PHE A 494 -0.64 -2.48 6.36
CA PHE A 494 -1.51 -2.98 5.29
C PHE A 494 -0.91 -4.21 4.59
N SER A 495 0.41 -4.18 4.31
CA SER A 495 1.15 -5.30 3.72
C SER A 495 1.72 -6.24 4.77
N ASP A 496 3.01 -6.15 5.04
CA ASP A 496 3.75 -6.98 5.98
C ASP A 496 4.40 -6.10 7.05
N LYS A 497 4.90 -6.75 8.11
CA LYS A 497 5.49 -6.04 9.25
C LYS A 497 6.68 -5.15 8.84
N ASP A 498 7.47 -5.57 7.84
CA ASP A 498 8.67 -4.87 7.40
C ASP A 498 8.40 -3.52 6.75
N GLN A 499 7.22 -3.34 6.14
CA GLN A 499 6.81 -2.03 5.64
C GLN A 499 6.67 -1.00 6.78
N GLY A 500 6.22 -1.45 7.96
CA GLY A 500 6.32 -0.69 9.21
C GLY A 500 5.45 0.55 9.32
N TRP A 501 4.57 0.84 8.37
CA TRP A 501 3.57 1.91 8.49
C TRP A 501 2.29 1.38 9.11
N GLN A 502 1.87 2.05 10.17
CA GLN A 502 0.71 1.68 10.97
C GLN A 502 -0.62 2.15 10.37
N VAL A 503 -1.64 1.29 10.32
CA VAL A 503 -2.95 1.62 9.74
C VAL A 503 -4.06 1.37 10.74
N SER A 504 -4.98 2.31 10.90
CA SER A 504 -6.09 2.20 11.87
C SER A 504 -7.05 1.06 11.54
N ASP A 505 -7.46 0.95 10.28
CA ASP A 505 -8.37 -0.10 9.81
C ASP A 505 -7.70 -1.47 9.83
N CYS A 506 -6.47 -1.61 9.34
CA CYS A 506 -5.71 -2.87 9.40
C CYS A 506 -5.49 -3.31 10.85
N THR A 507 -5.23 -2.36 11.75
CA THR A 507 -5.09 -2.66 13.19
C THR A 507 -6.41 -3.11 13.80
N ALA A 508 -7.53 -2.51 13.40
CA ALA A 508 -8.84 -2.93 13.84
C ALA A 508 -9.18 -4.33 13.35
N GLU A 509 -8.98 -4.62 12.07
CA GLU A 509 -9.30 -5.92 11.48
C GLU A 509 -8.37 -7.03 12.02
N GLY A 510 -7.09 -6.73 12.26
CA GLY A 510 -6.16 -7.62 12.96
C GLY A 510 -6.60 -7.92 14.39
N LEU A 511 -7.02 -6.88 15.13
CA LEU A 511 -7.54 -7.04 16.49
C LEU A 511 -8.83 -7.87 16.53
N ILE A 512 -9.79 -7.60 15.63
CA ILE A 512 -11.04 -8.36 15.51
C ILE A 512 -10.74 -9.84 15.23
N SER A 513 -9.86 -10.11 14.27
CA SER A 513 -9.46 -11.48 13.92
C SER A 513 -8.89 -12.22 15.14
N CYS A 514 -7.97 -11.60 15.88
CA CYS A 514 -7.40 -12.18 17.09
C CYS A 514 -8.43 -12.40 18.21
N LEU A 515 -9.39 -11.49 18.37
CA LEU A 515 -10.48 -11.63 19.35
C LEU A 515 -11.41 -12.80 19.00
N LEU A 516 -11.80 -12.95 17.73
CA LEU A 516 -12.64 -14.06 17.27
C LEU A 516 -11.91 -15.40 17.46
N LEU A 517 -10.65 -15.48 17.03
CA LEU A 517 -9.83 -16.68 17.20
C LEU A 517 -9.61 -17.04 18.68
N SER A 518 -9.52 -16.06 19.58
CA SER A 518 -9.37 -16.31 21.02
C SER A 518 -10.56 -17.03 21.68
N GLN A 519 -11.73 -17.01 21.02
CA GLN A 519 -12.95 -17.68 21.48
C GLN A 519 -13.02 -19.14 21.00
N MET A 520 -12.14 -19.54 20.09
CA MET A 520 -12.07 -20.90 19.54
C MET A 520 -11.10 -21.79 20.35
N PRO A 521 -11.21 -23.13 20.26
CA PRO A 521 -10.28 -24.06 20.91
C PRO A 521 -8.84 -23.91 20.38
N GLU A 522 -7.85 -23.92 21.27
CA GLU A 522 -6.43 -23.73 20.88
C GLU A 522 -5.90 -24.90 20.04
N GLU A 523 -6.48 -26.09 20.20
CA GLU A 523 -6.18 -27.27 19.39
C GLU A 523 -6.50 -27.02 17.90
N LEU A 524 -7.53 -26.20 17.65
CA LEU A 524 -8.01 -25.87 16.31
C LEU A 524 -7.24 -24.69 15.70
N VAL A 525 -7.08 -23.59 16.45
CA VAL A 525 -6.56 -22.31 15.92
C VAL A 525 -5.17 -21.92 16.44
N GLY A 526 -4.53 -22.79 17.21
CA GLY A 526 -3.24 -22.53 17.85
C GLY A 526 -3.34 -21.63 19.07
N LYS A 527 -2.17 -21.34 19.67
CA LYS A 527 -2.05 -20.54 20.90
C LYS A 527 -2.62 -19.14 20.69
N LYS A 528 -3.44 -18.69 21.63
CA LYS A 528 -4.03 -17.34 21.67
C LYS A 528 -2.96 -16.26 21.72
N MET A 529 -3.23 -15.13 21.07
CA MET A 529 -2.43 -13.92 21.20
C MET A 529 -2.44 -13.40 22.64
N GLU A 530 -1.30 -12.90 23.11
CA GLU A 530 -1.17 -12.35 24.46
C GLU A 530 -2.05 -11.09 24.64
N THR A 531 -2.79 -11.01 25.75
CA THR A 531 -3.74 -9.93 26.03
C THR A 531 -3.09 -8.54 26.00
N GLU A 532 -1.86 -8.43 26.50
CA GLU A 532 -1.09 -7.18 26.52
C GLU A 532 -0.90 -6.62 25.11
N ARG A 533 -0.69 -7.50 24.12
CA ARG A 533 -0.52 -7.09 22.72
C ARG A 533 -1.82 -6.60 22.10
N MET A 534 -2.96 -7.11 22.55
CA MET A 534 -4.27 -6.57 22.15
C MET A 534 -4.50 -5.17 22.74
N TYR A 535 -4.06 -4.92 23.98
CA TYR A 535 -4.14 -3.59 24.58
C TYR A 535 -3.27 -2.56 23.85
N GLU A 536 -2.09 -2.97 23.36
CA GLU A 536 -1.26 -2.09 22.51
C GLU A 536 -1.98 -1.69 21.21
N ALA A 537 -2.70 -2.62 20.58
CA ALA A 537 -3.51 -2.30 19.41
C ALA A 537 -4.65 -1.32 19.73
N VAL A 538 -5.34 -1.51 20.85
CA VAL A 538 -6.39 -0.60 21.33
C VAL A 538 -5.81 0.79 21.62
N ASN A 539 -4.64 0.88 22.25
CA ASN A 539 -3.95 2.14 22.52
C ASN A 539 -3.64 2.89 21.23
N PHE A 540 -3.17 2.19 20.19
CA PHE A 540 -2.92 2.78 18.88
C PHE A 540 -4.20 3.33 18.23
N ILE A 541 -5.29 2.56 18.22
CA ILE A 541 -6.57 3.01 17.64
C ILE A 541 -7.09 4.25 18.37
N ILE A 542 -7.04 4.27 19.71
CA ILE A 542 -7.47 5.42 20.51
C ILE A 542 -6.59 6.65 20.22
N TYR A 543 -5.29 6.46 20.02
CA TYR A 543 -4.37 7.56 19.69
C TYR A 543 -4.74 8.28 18.38
N LEU A 544 -5.26 7.57 17.38
CA LEU A 544 -5.65 8.15 16.09
C LEU A 544 -7.02 8.86 16.11
N GLN A 545 -7.77 8.76 17.21
CA GLN A 545 -9.11 9.31 17.28
C GLN A 545 -9.10 10.85 17.23
N SER A 546 -9.82 11.39 16.25
CA SER A 546 -10.00 12.83 16.06
C SER A 546 -11.05 13.41 17.01
N LYS A 547 -11.05 14.74 17.21
CA LYS A 547 -12.02 15.43 18.09
C LYS A 547 -13.48 15.22 17.70
N ASN A 548 -13.75 14.97 16.41
CA ASN A 548 -15.08 14.64 15.89
C ASN A 548 -15.48 13.16 16.12
N GLY A 549 -14.61 12.37 16.74
CA GLY A 549 -14.79 10.93 16.98
C GLY A 549 -14.45 10.02 15.80
N GLY A 550 -14.05 10.57 14.65
CA GLY A 550 -13.59 9.80 13.50
C GLY A 550 -12.14 9.31 13.66
N LEU A 551 -11.78 8.30 12.87
CA LEU A 551 -10.42 7.75 12.80
C LEU A 551 -9.84 8.00 11.42
N ALA A 552 -8.62 8.48 11.38
CA ALA A 552 -7.84 8.64 10.16
C ALA A 552 -7.02 7.39 9.87
N VAL A 553 -6.63 7.19 8.61
CA VAL A 553 -6.00 5.95 8.13
C VAL A 553 -4.63 5.71 8.80
N TRP A 554 -3.67 6.63 8.63
CA TRP A 554 -2.28 6.44 9.06
C TRP A 554 -1.87 7.30 10.26
N GLU A 555 -2.42 8.51 10.35
CA GLU A 555 -1.95 9.59 11.24
C GLU A 555 -3.12 10.43 11.73
N PRO A 556 -3.06 11.03 12.93
CA PRO A 556 -4.07 11.96 13.40
C PRO A 556 -4.31 13.09 12.40
N ALA A 557 -5.58 13.32 12.02
CA ALA A 557 -5.96 14.38 11.10
C ALA A 557 -5.87 15.76 11.80
N THR A 558 -4.70 16.38 11.75
CA THR A 558 -4.43 17.70 12.36
C THR A 558 -4.44 18.87 11.37
N GLY A 559 -4.50 18.57 10.06
CA GLY A 559 -4.59 19.57 9.00
C GLY A 559 -5.97 20.23 8.92
N HIS A 560 -6.02 21.44 8.37
CA HIS A 560 -7.26 22.17 8.10
C HIS A 560 -7.74 21.90 6.66
N ASP A 561 -9.05 21.95 6.42
CA ASP A 561 -9.67 21.65 5.12
C ASP A 561 -9.16 22.54 3.97
N TRP A 562 -8.75 23.78 4.26
CA TRP A 562 -8.20 24.67 3.24
C TRP A 562 -6.83 24.23 2.71
N LEU A 563 -6.14 23.29 3.37
CA LEU A 563 -4.93 22.66 2.83
C LEU A 563 -5.21 21.82 1.58
N GLU A 564 -6.46 21.50 1.30
CA GLU A 564 -6.89 20.86 0.04
C GLU A 564 -7.04 21.88 -1.11
N SER A 565 -7.22 23.17 -0.79
CA SER A 565 -7.36 24.21 -1.82
C SER A 565 -6.10 24.43 -2.68
N PRO A 566 -4.86 24.28 -2.16
CA PRO A 566 -3.65 24.27 -2.97
C PRO A 566 -3.24 22.86 -3.44
N SER A 567 -4.14 21.87 -3.42
CA SER A 567 -3.82 20.50 -3.86
C SER A 567 -3.23 20.51 -5.26
N HIS A 568 -1.95 20.14 -5.32
CA HIS A 568 -1.12 20.19 -6.51
C HIS A 568 -1.15 18.87 -7.29
N CYS A 569 -1.64 17.81 -6.64
CA CYS A 569 -1.99 16.56 -7.30
C CYS A 569 -3.31 16.78 -8.04
N ILE A 570 -3.21 16.89 -9.36
CA ILE A 570 -4.36 17.13 -10.22
C ILE A 570 -5.38 15.99 -10.11
N SER A 571 -5.05 14.81 -9.52
CA SER A 571 -5.85 13.58 -9.57
C SER A 571 -6.20 12.86 -8.25
N VAL A 572 -5.93 13.40 -7.04
CA VAL A 572 -6.19 12.63 -5.78
C VAL A 572 -6.83 13.48 -4.67
N GLU A 573 -7.93 12.99 -4.08
CA GLU A 573 -8.69 13.62 -3.00
C GLU A 573 -8.34 13.03 -1.61
N ARG A 574 -8.41 13.87 -0.56
CA ARG A 574 -8.41 13.46 0.85
C ARG A 574 -9.80 13.65 1.46
N ARG A 575 -10.38 12.61 2.07
CA ARG A 575 -11.45 12.76 3.08
C ARG A 575 -11.32 11.72 4.19
N SER A 576 -11.88 12.05 5.34
CA SER A 576 -12.23 11.04 6.34
C SER A 576 -13.20 10.03 5.71
N THR A 577 -12.78 8.78 5.57
CA THR A 577 -13.57 7.76 4.90
C THR A 577 -14.75 7.34 5.79
N LEU A 578 -15.90 7.08 5.16
CA LEU A 578 -17.05 6.45 5.84
C LEU A 578 -16.74 4.99 6.20
N GLU A 579 -15.79 4.36 5.51
CA GLU A 579 -15.38 2.96 5.70
C GLU A 579 -14.67 2.70 7.04
N THR A 580 -14.07 3.72 7.68
CA THR A 580 -13.50 3.57 9.04
C THR A 580 -14.54 3.74 10.15
N LYS A 581 -15.84 3.83 9.82
CA LYS A 581 -16.94 4.04 10.80
C LYS A 581 -17.77 2.81 11.21
N PRO A 582 -17.85 1.67 10.46
CA PRO A 582 -18.53 0.46 10.96
C PRO A 582 -17.85 -0.13 12.20
N LEU A 583 -16.63 0.33 12.51
CA LEU A 583 -15.89 0.12 13.76
C LEU A 583 -16.75 0.22 15.04
N ARG A 584 -17.88 0.95 15.03
CA ARG A 584 -18.81 1.01 16.17
C ARG A 584 -20.03 0.08 16.12
N ALA A 585 -20.45 -0.43 14.96
CA ALA A 585 -21.56 -1.39 14.91
C ALA A 585 -21.17 -2.72 15.58
N ASN A 586 -19.89 -3.09 15.52
CA ASN A 586 -19.38 -4.34 16.07
C ASN A 586 -18.89 -4.24 17.53
N ILE A 587 -18.62 -3.03 18.04
CA ILE A 587 -18.39 -2.81 19.49
C ILE A 587 -19.74 -2.88 20.26
N GLN A 588 -20.88 -2.74 19.57
CA GLN A 588 -22.22 -2.72 20.17
C GLN A 588 -22.82 -4.09 20.52
N GLN A 589 -22.18 -5.23 20.22
CA GLN A 589 -22.65 -6.55 20.66
C GLN A 589 -22.32 -6.90 22.13
N SER A 590 -21.79 -5.94 22.89
CA SER A 590 -21.51 -6.09 24.32
C SER A 590 -22.47 -5.21 25.14
N PRO A 591 -23.50 -5.79 25.81
CA PRO A 591 -24.22 -5.05 26.83
C PRO A 591 -23.43 -5.17 28.13
N LEU A 592 -22.93 -4.06 28.67
CA LEU A 592 -22.85 -3.77 30.12
C LEU A 592 -22.12 -2.43 30.32
N GLY A 593 -22.86 -1.39 30.71
CA GLY A 593 -22.34 -0.06 30.95
C GLY A 593 -21.96 0.23 32.41
N LYS A 594 -21.05 1.20 32.59
CA LYS A 594 -21.16 2.36 33.51
C LYS A 594 -20.06 3.41 33.16
N PRO A 595 -20.18 4.68 33.58
CA PRO A 595 -20.20 5.80 32.64
C PRO A 595 -18.99 6.75 32.77
N SER A 596 -18.15 6.79 31.73
CA SER A 596 -17.24 7.92 31.45
C SER A 596 -17.32 8.43 30.00
N THR A 597 -18.13 7.81 29.14
CA THR A 597 -18.16 8.05 27.68
C THR A 597 -19.32 8.93 27.20
N LYS A 598 -20.14 9.54 28.09
CA LYS A 598 -21.33 10.30 27.66
C LYS A 598 -21.06 11.54 26.77
N LYS A 599 -19.84 12.09 26.75
CA LYS A 599 -19.46 13.13 25.77
C LYS A 599 -19.06 12.57 24.40
N GLN A 600 -18.58 11.32 24.34
CA GLN A 600 -18.11 10.67 23.12
C GLN A 600 -19.24 10.05 22.28
N ASP A 601 -20.34 9.64 22.92
CA ASP A 601 -21.49 9.05 22.20
C ASP A 601 -22.32 10.12 21.47
N HIS A 602 -22.41 11.33 22.02
CA HIS A 602 -23.15 12.43 21.39
C HIS A 602 -22.44 13.01 20.15
N CYS A 603 -21.11 13.14 20.15
CA CYS A 603 -20.38 13.70 19.01
C CYS A 603 -20.40 12.78 17.77
N SER A 604 -20.21 11.48 17.94
CA SER A 604 -20.17 10.54 16.80
C SER A 604 -21.56 10.31 16.17
N LEU A 605 -22.63 10.24 16.97
CA LEU A 605 -24.01 10.16 16.46
C LEU A 605 -24.44 11.44 15.72
N ASN A 606 -23.96 12.62 16.16
CA ASN A 606 -24.24 13.87 15.46
C ASN A 606 -23.52 13.97 14.10
N PHE A 607 -22.31 13.43 13.96
CA PHE A 607 -21.62 13.39 12.66
C PHE A 607 -22.27 12.39 11.68
N ILE A 608 -22.86 11.30 12.17
CA ILE A 608 -23.67 10.36 11.35
C ILE A 608 -24.95 11.05 10.85
N LYS A 609 -25.59 11.87 11.69
CA LYS A 609 -26.84 12.58 11.33
C LYS A 609 -26.63 13.83 10.49
N HIS A 610 -25.46 14.48 10.60
CA HIS A 610 -25.09 15.67 9.84
C HIS A 610 -23.70 15.51 9.23
N PRO A 611 -23.52 14.62 8.22
CA PRO A 611 -22.37 14.75 7.36
C PRO A 611 -22.49 16.11 6.68
N HIS A 612 -21.48 16.98 6.81
CA HIS A 612 -21.37 18.15 5.93
C HIS A 612 -21.11 17.61 4.51
N ILE A 613 -22.17 17.26 3.80
CA ILE A 613 -22.16 16.89 2.40
C ILE A 613 -22.12 18.20 1.63
N GLY A 614 -20.92 18.68 1.33
CA GLY A 614 -20.73 19.51 0.14
C GLY A 614 -21.12 18.65 -1.06
N LYS A 615 -22.20 19.02 -1.75
CA LYS A 615 -22.58 18.44 -3.04
C LYS A 615 -21.39 18.58 -3.98
N ASN A 616 -20.69 17.49 -4.29
CA ASN A 616 -19.84 17.30 -5.47
C ASN A 616 -19.49 15.80 -5.57
N HIS A 617 -19.51 15.28 -6.80
CA HIS A 617 -19.59 13.85 -7.13
C HIS A 617 -18.39 13.01 -6.67
N PHE A 618 -18.71 11.77 -6.31
CA PHE A 618 -17.82 10.71 -5.81
C PHE A 618 -16.80 10.28 -6.87
N ALA A 619 -15.51 10.29 -6.50
CA ALA A 619 -14.46 9.48 -7.13
C ALA A 619 -13.43 9.06 -6.07
N SER A 620 -13.88 8.23 -5.13
CA SER A 620 -13.00 7.23 -4.53
C SER A 620 -12.97 6.07 -5.51
N ALA A 621 -11.80 5.47 -5.75
CA ALA A 621 -11.67 4.25 -6.53
C ALA A 621 -12.62 3.18 -5.96
N HIS A 622 -13.78 3.03 -6.60
CA HIS A 622 -14.73 1.98 -6.31
C HIS A 622 -14.26 0.74 -7.06
N LEU A 623 -13.82 -0.29 -6.33
CA LEU A 623 -14.00 -1.65 -6.78
C LEU A 623 -15.51 -1.86 -6.93
N ASN A 624 -15.99 -1.84 -8.17
CA ASN A 624 -17.40 -1.95 -8.50
C ASN A 624 -17.80 -3.44 -8.43
N ILE A 625 -18.03 -3.97 -7.23
CA ILE A 625 -18.75 -5.24 -7.08
C ILE A 625 -20.24 -4.89 -7.14
N ASN A 626 -20.84 -5.13 -8.31
CA ASN A 626 -22.29 -5.08 -8.51
C ASN A 626 -22.99 -6.11 -7.60
N ILE A 627 -23.45 -5.68 -6.43
CA ILE A 627 -24.51 -6.38 -5.69
C ILE A 627 -25.81 -5.63 -5.94
N THR A 628 -26.68 -6.29 -6.69
CA THR A 628 -28.01 -5.84 -7.09
C THR A 628 -28.84 -5.32 -5.91
N ARG A 629 -29.43 -4.15 -6.09
CA ARG A 629 -30.50 -3.56 -5.26
C ARG A 629 -31.66 -4.55 -5.12
N ASN A 630 -31.93 -5.03 -3.90
CA ASN A 630 -33.25 -5.16 -3.29
C ASN A 630 -33.19 -6.06 -2.05
N THR A 631 -33.10 -5.47 -0.85
CA THR A 631 -33.78 -5.94 0.36
C THR A 631 -33.51 -4.96 1.51
N CYS A 632 -34.47 -4.07 1.79
CA CYS A 632 -34.57 -3.31 3.04
C CYS A 632 -35.62 -4.00 3.94
N PHE A 633 -35.36 -4.12 5.24
CA PHE A 633 -36.38 -4.26 6.30
C PHE A 633 -35.80 -3.79 7.67
N PRO A 634 -36.64 -3.40 8.68
CA PRO A 634 -36.47 -2.15 9.42
C PRO A 634 -36.15 -2.35 10.91
N LEU A 635 -35.53 -1.33 11.52
CA LEU A 635 -35.25 -1.24 12.96
C LEU A 635 -36.49 -0.77 13.75
N LEU A 636 -36.94 -1.57 14.72
CA LEU A 636 -37.90 -1.17 15.76
C LEU A 636 -37.17 -0.60 16.99
N SER A 637 -37.67 0.54 17.47
CA SER A 637 -37.18 1.33 18.60
C SER A 637 -37.75 0.84 19.94
N PHE A 638 -36.93 0.82 21.01
CA PHE A 638 -37.44 0.86 22.39
C PHE A 638 -36.59 1.75 23.32
N LYS A 639 -37.30 2.42 24.24
CA LYS A 639 -36.91 3.53 25.12
C LYS A 639 -36.04 3.11 26.32
N GLN A 640 -35.23 4.07 26.79
CA GLN A 640 -34.47 4.09 28.04
C GLN A 640 -35.36 4.16 29.29
N ASP A 641 -34.92 3.55 30.38
CA ASP A 641 -35.19 4.06 31.73
C ASP A 641 -33.97 3.91 32.66
N THR A 642 -33.84 4.87 33.56
CA THR A 642 -32.63 5.23 34.32
C THR A 642 -32.84 4.98 35.81
N GLN A 643 -31.87 4.38 36.52
CA GLN A 643 -31.65 4.66 37.94
C GLN A 643 -30.15 4.71 38.30
N ARG A 644 -29.77 5.81 38.95
CA ARG A 644 -28.44 6.11 39.51
C ARG A 644 -28.33 5.54 40.93
N LEU A 645 -27.17 4.99 41.28
CA LEU A 645 -26.64 4.96 42.65
C LEU A 645 -25.09 5.09 42.59
N SER A 646 -24.56 5.68 43.66
CA SER A 646 -23.35 6.52 43.81
C SER A 646 -21.98 5.85 43.67
N ALA A 647 -20.98 6.71 43.44
CA ALA A 647 -19.56 6.42 43.32
C ALA A 647 -18.84 6.34 44.68
N LEU A 648 -17.66 5.71 44.67
CA LEU A 648 -16.57 5.64 45.65
C LEU A 648 -16.38 4.28 46.30
N GLN A 649 -15.66 3.42 45.58
CA GLN A 649 -14.60 2.53 46.07
C GLN A 649 -14.12 1.67 44.89
N ILE A 650 -12.88 1.20 44.97
CA ILE A 650 -12.19 0.29 44.02
C ILE A 650 -11.38 1.02 42.95
N LEU A 651 -10.30 1.63 43.45
CA LEU A 651 -9.09 2.01 42.72
C LEU A 651 -7.95 1.01 43.06
N GLU A 652 -8.28 -0.26 43.32
CA GLU A 652 -7.28 -1.27 43.71
C GLU A 652 -7.52 -2.60 43.00
N ASN A 653 -6.49 -3.02 42.25
CA ASN A 653 -6.17 -4.38 41.81
C ASN A 653 -6.76 -4.89 40.46
N PRO A 654 -5.98 -4.87 39.35
CA PRO A 654 -6.42 -5.34 38.02
C PRO A 654 -6.45 -6.86 37.83
N TYR A 655 -6.00 -7.67 38.80
CA TYR A 655 -5.71 -9.08 38.57
C TYR A 655 -6.84 -10.07 38.94
N HIS A 656 -7.94 -9.62 39.55
CA HIS A 656 -8.89 -10.57 40.17
C HIS A 656 -10.30 -10.69 39.56
N ASN A 657 -10.69 -9.87 38.58
CA ASN A 657 -12.09 -9.82 38.11
C ASN A 657 -12.37 -10.51 36.75
N PHE A 658 -11.39 -11.17 36.14
CA PHE A 658 -11.58 -11.90 34.89
C PHE A 658 -12.51 -13.15 34.97
N PRO A 659 -12.54 -13.93 36.08
CA PRO A 659 -13.43 -15.10 36.20
C PRO A 659 -14.93 -14.73 36.28
N VAL A 660 -15.26 -13.54 36.78
CA VAL A 660 -16.65 -13.05 36.91
C VAL A 660 -17.20 -12.56 35.55
N TRP A 661 -16.32 -12.18 34.62
CA TRP A 661 -16.66 -11.87 33.23
C TRP A 661 -16.96 -13.14 32.42
N LEU A 662 -16.19 -14.22 32.64
CA LEU A 662 -16.36 -15.52 31.96
C LEU A 662 -17.67 -16.25 32.32
N SER A 663 -18.20 -16.09 33.54
CA SER A 663 -19.44 -16.78 33.95
C SER A 663 -20.71 -16.18 33.34
N ARG A 664 -20.71 -14.89 32.97
CA ARG A 664 -21.88 -14.21 32.37
C ARG A 664 -22.03 -14.44 30.88
N ILE A 665 -20.95 -14.79 30.16
CA ILE A 665 -21.00 -15.17 28.74
C ILE A 665 -21.53 -16.61 28.55
N ARG A 666 -21.36 -17.50 29.54
CA ARG A 666 -21.93 -18.87 29.51
C ARG A 666 -23.45 -18.92 29.43
N HIS A 667 -24.18 -17.84 29.75
CA HIS A 667 -25.64 -17.82 29.68
C HIS A 667 -26.23 -17.47 28.30
N VAL A 668 -25.41 -17.05 27.33
CA VAL A 668 -25.88 -16.77 25.96
C VAL A 668 -25.89 -18.03 25.08
N SER A 669 -25.25 -19.12 25.51
CA SER A 669 -25.19 -20.42 24.81
C SER A 669 -26.42 -21.33 25.06
N ARG A 670 -27.47 -20.87 25.75
CA ARG A 670 -28.68 -21.68 26.04
C ARG A 670 -29.95 -21.26 25.29
N TYR A 671 -29.84 -20.36 24.31
CA TYR A 671 -30.98 -19.94 23.46
C TYR A 671 -30.75 -20.30 21.98
N TYR A 672 -30.37 -21.54 21.73
CA TYR A 672 -30.57 -22.21 20.43
C TYR A 672 -30.95 -23.68 20.68
N THR A 673 -32.25 -23.89 20.87
CA THR A 673 -33.01 -25.10 20.52
C THR A 673 -34.29 -24.63 19.87
#